data_AF-A0A166C269-F1
#
_entry.id   AF-A0A166C269-F1
#
_cell.length_a   1.000
_cell.length_b   1.000
_cell.length_c   1.000
_cell.angle_alpha   90.00
_cell.angle_beta   90.00
_cell.angle_gamma   90.00
#
_symmetry.space_group_name_H-M   'P 1'
#
loop_
_entity.id
_entity.type
_entity.pdbx_description
1 polymer ?
#
loop_
_entity_poly.entity_id
_entity_poly.type
_entity_poly.pdbx_seq_one_letter_code
_entity_poly.pdbx_strand_id
1 'polypeptide(L)'
;MDHGSTTTEQSSTLGFHEDLKPIKSLTSLSDILSTLSTIQSQEADISQSLSSLLSSREPIDAFLAQLQTLVPQIDEIRLDAVLLSEKVSKTAKTAERVGGRVRSLDEEMRRVRMSVERVGLVMELKSSLSSFNSAMEAQDYDSATRHCAKAMALPPDIIGGQFAEATVPTSELPLPPSETLQAAREQLLEIFKREFEAASRARDSAAISRFFKLFPAVGWEEEGLQAYAAFVVDLVRSRPPVPAKLSSPLYYVASLTSLFESIAKIVDQHQPVVEKYYGGGKMSSVIRKLLNECDRVVATLLEGWEEDRSAKRTVGVSPDDGPDPREIDKLLNEVASIAGRWNLFRQFLVDRLSVGDGTTENDPENSNHARVDLDDPSTEAGLHDPYAPLKESRCRAVFDDLLNNYYLPLETWYLKVIIEKAHRVATVDTSAAPPITTMPDDVFYVLKAVLTRTISAGDVSTVAKMTTRVSDILDRDLGGVLKSKLDNVYSGLVPSGTAVKAEKESRTAFVTHLNDLETSASHLERLIRDMVHSNIIPQIYSSNDIPNVQTELSSLASVVTKFRGAVKAGVDQIFSQLVRPRIRQFVTDLYKDTSYSLTEDSYAVAEQQDVVRKRFIKGWEALTDGFQDTFTEFNYRHFFFLVVDVLVRPWEKQVLSMRYTELGAIRFDHDLRSAMTFLSSQTIFGDVREKFQRLQQISTLLNLDMEEDVDDFYSSSGTVWKLNANEARSIVNLRVG
;
A
#
# COMPACT_ATOMS: atom_id res chain seq x y z
N MET A 1 60.20 10.67 26.27
CA MET A 1 60.28 10.51 24.81
C MET A 1 61.70 10.16 24.48
N ASP A 2 61.90 8.90 24.12
CA ASP A 2 63.03 8.42 23.35
C ASP A 2 62.68 8.64 21.86
N HIS A 3 63.64 9.06 21.04
CA HIS A 3 63.75 8.89 19.58
C HIS A 3 64.75 9.91 18.99
N GLY A 4 65.76 9.40 18.29
CA GLY A 4 66.86 10.17 17.70
C GLY A 4 66.73 10.48 16.20
N SER A 5 67.91 10.70 15.59
CA SER A 5 68.22 10.67 14.13
C SER A 5 67.96 11.98 13.37
N THR A 6 68.74 12.54 12.43
CA THR A 6 70.12 12.40 11.86
C THR A 6 70.25 13.43 10.70
N THR A 7 71.49 13.76 10.26
CA THR A 7 71.93 14.11 8.87
C THR A 7 71.52 15.47 8.26
N THR A 8 72.28 16.21 7.41
CA THR A 8 73.39 15.89 6.49
C THR A 8 74.17 17.17 6.06
N GLU A 9 75.44 17.01 5.71
CA GLU A 9 76.38 17.97 5.09
C GLU A 9 76.10 18.28 3.60
N GLN A 10 76.66 19.38 3.07
CA GLN A 10 77.23 19.46 1.70
C GLN A 10 78.13 20.70 1.54
N SER A 11 79.42 20.47 1.23
CA SER A 11 80.44 21.47 0.83
C SER A 11 80.64 21.44 -0.69
N SER A 12 80.81 22.61 -1.31
CA SER A 12 81.10 22.77 -2.75
C SER A 12 82.33 23.66 -2.95
N THR A 13 83.45 23.08 -3.37
CA THR A 13 84.70 23.75 -3.76
C THR A 13 84.70 24.01 -5.28
N LEU A 14 84.75 25.28 -5.72
CA LEU A 14 84.93 25.66 -7.12
C LEU A 14 86.43 25.83 -7.44
N GLY A 15 86.92 24.97 -8.34
CA GLY A 15 88.30 24.91 -8.82
C GLY A 15 88.62 25.96 -9.89
N PHE A 16 89.86 26.43 -9.86
CA PHE A 16 90.47 27.26 -10.88
C PHE A 16 90.69 26.45 -12.17
N HIS A 17 90.07 26.88 -13.27
CA HIS A 17 90.25 26.28 -14.60
C HIS A 17 91.54 26.79 -15.25
N GLU A 18 92.53 25.91 -15.29
CA GLU A 18 93.89 26.09 -15.79
C GLU A 18 93.98 25.78 -17.31
N ASP A 19 93.24 26.51 -18.15
CA ASP A 19 93.35 26.40 -19.62
C ASP A 19 93.84 27.72 -20.24
N LEU A 20 94.92 28.29 -19.69
CA LEU A 20 95.67 29.37 -20.35
C LEU A 20 96.99 28.82 -20.89
N LYS A 21 97.07 28.66 -22.21
CA LYS A 21 98.31 28.29 -22.89
C LYS A 21 99.40 29.31 -22.51
N PRO A 22 100.59 28.87 -22.06
CA PRO A 22 101.65 29.79 -21.64
C PRO A 22 102.04 30.73 -22.79
N ILE A 23 102.08 32.03 -22.50
CA ILE A 23 102.28 33.18 -23.42
C ILE A 23 103.46 33.00 -24.40
N LYS A 24 104.39 32.09 -24.10
CA LYS A 24 105.56 31.75 -24.92
C LYS A 24 105.25 30.87 -26.14
N SER A 25 104.08 30.26 -26.25
CA SER A 25 103.70 29.39 -27.39
C SER A 25 102.85 30.08 -28.46
N LEU A 26 102.68 31.41 -28.38
CA LEU A 26 101.80 32.18 -29.26
C LEU A 26 102.65 33.00 -30.24
N THR A 27 103.03 32.40 -31.37
CA THR A 27 103.84 33.06 -32.42
C THR A 27 102.99 33.63 -33.56
N SER A 28 101.67 33.44 -33.54
CA SER A 28 100.71 33.99 -34.50
C SER A 28 99.91 35.12 -33.87
N LEU A 29 99.80 36.26 -34.57
CA LEU A 29 99.04 37.44 -34.10
C LEU A 29 97.56 37.12 -33.80
N SER A 30 96.97 36.18 -34.53
CA SER A 30 95.60 35.70 -34.30
C SER A 30 95.46 35.01 -32.93
N ASP A 31 96.48 34.27 -32.50
CA ASP A 31 96.45 33.54 -31.23
C ASP A 31 96.67 34.47 -30.02
N ILE A 32 97.41 35.57 -30.22
CA ILE A 32 97.59 36.60 -29.19
C ILE A 32 96.28 37.37 -28.96
N LEU A 33 95.56 37.74 -30.03
CA LEU A 33 94.30 38.46 -29.90
C LEU A 33 93.18 37.58 -29.29
N SER A 34 93.15 36.28 -29.62
CA SER A 34 92.17 35.35 -29.03
C SER A 34 92.43 35.13 -27.55
N THR A 35 93.69 34.98 -27.14
CA THR A 35 94.09 34.83 -25.72
C THR A 35 93.87 36.12 -24.92
N LEU A 36 94.14 37.30 -25.50
CA LEU A 36 93.81 38.58 -24.86
C LEU A 36 92.29 38.73 -24.63
N SER A 37 91.47 38.38 -25.62
CA SER A 37 90.02 38.41 -25.49
C SER A 37 89.51 37.43 -24.43
N THR A 38 90.15 36.27 -24.28
CA THR A 38 89.79 35.30 -23.21
C THR A 38 90.15 35.84 -21.83
N ILE A 39 91.32 36.45 -21.69
CA ILE A 39 91.73 37.10 -20.42
C ILE A 39 90.80 38.27 -20.07
N GLN A 40 90.44 39.11 -21.03
CA GLN A 40 89.50 40.21 -20.80
C GLN A 40 88.10 39.71 -20.40
N SER A 41 87.64 38.60 -21.00
CA SER A 41 86.40 37.95 -20.57
C SER A 41 86.49 37.42 -19.14
N GLN A 42 87.60 36.77 -18.78
CA GLN A 42 87.83 36.27 -17.42
C GLN A 42 87.90 37.42 -16.40
N GLU A 43 88.56 38.53 -16.74
CA GLU A 43 88.62 39.72 -15.88
C GLU A 43 87.22 40.31 -15.65
N ALA A 44 86.37 40.35 -16.69
CA ALA A 44 84.98 40.79 -16.58
C ALA A 44 84.15 39.84 -15.69
N ASP A 45 84.27 38.52 -15.88
CA ASP A 45 83.53 37.51 -15.11
C ASP A 45 83.92 37.52 -13.62
N ILE A 46 85.21 37.66 -13.32
CA ILE A 46 85.71 37.79 -11.94
C ILE A 46 85.22 39.09 -11.31
N SER A 47 85.25 40.21 -12.05
CA SER A 47 84.77 41.51 -11.56
C SER A 47 83.26 41.49 -11.26
N GLN A 48 82.48 40.78 -12.08
CA GLN A 48 81.06 40.59 -11.86
C GLN A 48 80.78 39.68 -10.66
N SER A 49 81.54 38.60 -10.51
CA SER A 49 81.46 37.70 -9.35
C SER A 49 81.82 38.43 -8.05
N LEU A 50 82.90 39.23 -8.05
CA LEU A 50 83.30 40.06 -6.92
C LEU A 50 82.23 41.09 -6.56
N SER A 51 81.63 41.75 -7.56
CA SER A 51 80.53 42.71 -7.34
C SER A 51 79.30 42.04 -6.73
N SER A 52 78.98 40.81 -7.14
CA SER A 52 77.88 40.04 -6.55
C SER A 52 78.14 39.63 -5.09
N LEU A 53 79.39 39.26 -4.77
CA LEU A 53 79.78 38.93 -3.39
C LEU A 53 79.81 40.18 -2.51
N LEU A 54 80.29 41.31 -3.03
CA LEU A 54 80.28 42.59 -2.29
C LEU A 54 78.86 43.10 -2.06
N SER A 55 77.95 42.96 -3.03
CA SER A 55 76.54 43.34 -2.83
C SER A 55 75.81 42.44 -1.84
N SER A 56 76.27 41.20 -1.64
CA SER A 56 75.71 40.29 -0.62
C SER A 56 76.11 40.62 0.82
N ARG A 57 77.14 41.44 1.04
CA ARG A 57 77.61 41.82 2.38
C ARG A 57 76.68 42.81 3.08
N GLU A 58 76.22 43.80 2.35
CA GLU A 58 75.33 44.86 2.86
C GLU A 58 74.00 44.33 3.46
N PRO A 59 73.27 43.38 2.82
CA PRO A 59 72.08 42.79 3.42
C PRO A 59 72.39 41.90 4.63
N ILE A 60 73.54 41.22 4.68
CA ILE A 60 73.93 40.38 5.83
C ILE A 60 74.21 41.27 7.05
N ASP A 61 74.94 42.38 6.87
CA ASP A 61 75.21 43.34 7.94
C ASP A 61 73.90 44.00 8.42
N ALA A 62 72.95 44.28 7.51
CA ALA A 62 71.62 44.77 7.86
C ALA A 62 70.81 43.74 8.68
N PHE A 63 70.83 42.46 8.29
CA PHE A 63 70.18 41.39 9.05
C PHE A 63 70.80 41.20 10.43
N LEU A 64 72.12 41.24 10.56
CA LEU A 64 72.80 41.13 11.85
C LEU A 64 72.48 42.31 12.77
N ALA A 65 72.41 43.54 12.24
CA ALA A 65 71.98 44.71 12.99
C ALA A 65 70.52 44.56 13.47
N GLN A 66 69.64 44.01 12.62
CA GLN A 66 68.24 43.76 12.97
C GLN A 66 68.08 42.66 14.03
N LEU A 67 68.95 41.64 14.00
CA LEU A 67 68.98 40.59 15.03
C LEU A 67 69.50 41.14 16.36
N GLN A 68 70.54 41.98 16.34
CA GLN A 68 71.06 42.64 17.53
C GLN A 68 70.05 43.59 18.19
N THR A 69 69.17 44.23 17.43
CA THR A 69 68.10 45.07 18.00
C THR A 69 66.94 44.25 18.56
N LEU A 70 66.66 43.05 18.02
CA LEU A 70 65.59 42.18 18.52
C LEU A 70 65.96 41.45 19.83
N VAL A 71 67.22 41.05 20.00
CA VAL A 71 67.68 40.31 21.20
C VAL A 71 67.27 40.98 22.53
N PRO A 72 67.53 42.28 22.77
CA PRO A 72 67.15 42.91 24.04
C PRO A 72 65.63 42.99 24.23
N GLN A 73 64.84 43.12 23.15
CA GLN A 73 63.38 43.13 23.24
C GLN A 73 62.83 41.75 23.66
N ILE A 74 63.44 40.67 23.16
CA ILE A 74 63.07 39.30 23.55
C ILE A 74 63.44 39.03 25.01
N ASP A 75 64.58 39.51 25.48
CA ASP A 75 64.98 39.36 26.88
C ASP A 75 64.08 40.15 27.84
N GLU A 76 63.63 41.35 27.45
CA GLU A 76 62.66 42.14 28.22
C GLU A 76 61.30 41.42 28.31
N ILE A 77 60.79 40.90 27.19
CA ILE A 77 59.56 40.09 27.17
C ILE A 77 59.70 38.84 28.04
N ARG A 78 60.86 38.17 28.01
CA ARG A 78 61.13 37.02 28.87
C ARG A 78 61.11 37.41 30.35
N LEU A 79 61.71 38.54 30.71
CA LEU A 79 61.74 39.01 32.09
C LEU A 79 60.33 39.36 32.59
N ASP A 80 59.55 40.05 31.76
CA ASP A 80 58.15 40.37 32.04
C ASP A 80 57.28 39.13 32.14
N ALA A 81 57.50 38.13 31.29
CA ALA A 81 56.79 36.85 31.36
C ALA A 81 57.10 36.09 32.67
N VAL A 82 58.36 36.12 33.13
CA VAL A 82 58.75 35.51 34.42
C VAL A 82 58.12 36.26 35.59
N LEU A 83 58.17 37.59 35.60
CA LEU A 83 57.53 38.42 36.62
C LEU A 83 56.02 38.23 36.66
N LEU A 84 55.37 38.13 35.50
CA LEU A 84 53.95 37.86 35.39
C LEU A 84 53.62 36.47 35.93
N SER A 85 54.38 35.43 35.53
CA SER A 85 54.22 34.07 36.04
C SER A 85 54.34 34.01 37.56
N GLU A 86 55.30 34.72 38.15
CA GLU A 86 55.46 34.77 39.60
C GLU A 86 54.29 35.47 40.30
N LYS A 87 53.83 36.61 39.77
CA LYS A 87 52.66 37.33 40.29
C LYS A 87 51.38 36.49 40.17
N VAL A 88 51.18 35.84 39.03
CA VAL A 88 50.04 34.95 38.79
C VAL A 88 50.11 33.74 39.72
N SER A 89 51.28 33.12 39.92
CA SER A 89 51.45 32.00 40.85
C SER A 89 51.13 32.39 42.31
N LYS A 90 51.60 33.56 42.77
CA LYS A 90 51.26 34.08 44.10
C LYS A 90 49.76 34.33 44.24
N THR A 91 49.13 34.88 43.21
CA THR A 91 47.68 35.15 43.18
C THR A 91 46.87 33.86 43.09
N ALA A 92 47.34 32.85 42.35
CA ALA A 92 46.72 31.54 42.27
C ALA A 92 46.76 30.82 43.62
N LYS A 93 47.89 30.87 44.34
CA LYS A 93 48.01 30.29 45.69
C LYS A 93 47.09 30.99 46.71
N THR A 94 46.93 32.31 46.64
CA THR A 94 46.01 33.03 47.52
C THR A 94 44.55 32.75 47.15
N ALA A 95 44.21 32.72 45.86
CA ALA A 95 42.89 32.35 45.36
C ALA A 95 42.53 30.89 45.69
N GLU A 96 43.47 29.96 45.61
CA GLU A 96 43.27 28.55 45.98
C GLU A 96 43.03 28.40 47.48
N ARG A 97 43.76 29.13 48.33
CA ARG A 97 43.56 29.11 49.78
C ARG A 97 42.21 29.72 50.19
N VAL A 98 41.84 30.85 49.60
CA VAL A 98 40.57 31.53 49.91
C VAL A 98 39.40 30.76 49.29
N GLY A 99 39.47 30.44 47.99
CA GLY A 99 38.47 29.66 47.29
C GLY A 99 38.33 28.23 47.81
N GLY A 100 39.38 27.61 48.34
CA GLY A 100 39.31 26.32 49.04
C GLY A 100 38.56 26.41 50.37
N ARG A 101 38.85 27.43 51.19
CA ARG A 101 38.11 27.66 52.44
C ARG A 101 36.65 28.04 52.19
N VAL A 102 36.38 28.88 51.19
CA VAL A 102 35.02 29.24 50.79
C VAL A 102 34.27 28.01 50.28
N ARG A 103 34.88 27.16 49.43
CA ARG A 103 34.26 25.89 49.00
C ARG A 103 33.96 24.94 50.17
N SER A 104 34.87 24.84 51.15
CA SER A 104 34.63 24.03 52.35
C SER A 104 33.48 24.57 53.18
N LEU A 105 33.42 25.90 53.38
CA LEU A 105 32.34 26.55 54.10
C LEU A 105 31.01 26.42 53.36
N ASP A 106 31.01 26.60 52.03
CA ASP A 106 29.82 26.42 51.20
C ASP A 106 29.31 24.98 51.26
N GLU A 107 30.20 23.99 51.26
CA GLU A 107 29.86 22.57 51.42
C GLU A 107 29.28 22.29 52.81
N GLU A 108 29.85 22.86 53.88
CA GLU A 108 29.29 22.78 55.24
C GLU A 108 27.91 23.45 55.31
N MET A 109 27.77 24.65 54.77
CA MET A 109 26.49 25.38 54.72
C MET A 109 25.44 24.66 53.87
N ARG A 110 25.85 23.98 52.80
CA ARG A 110 24.98 23.14 51.96
C ARG A 110 24.50 21.93 52.75
N ARG A 111 25.40 21.22 53.45
CA ARG A 111 25.04 20.07 54.30
C ARG A 111 24.11 20.46 55.46
N VAL A 112 24.36 21.61 56.10
CA VAL A 112 23.48 22.13 57.15
C VAL A 112 22.09 22.44 56.60
N ARG A 113 22.00 23.11 55.44
CA ARG A 113 20.72 23.38 54.78
C ARG A 113 19.96 22.10 54.42
N MET A 114 20.63 21.13 53.81
CA MET A 114 20.03 19.83 53.50
C MET A 114 19.57 19.10 54.77
N SER A 115 20.29 19.22 55.88
CA SER A 115 19.91 18.59 57.15
C SER A 115 18.66 19.23 57.75
N VAL A 116 18.55 20.57 57.71
CA VAL A 116 17.36 21.30 58.16
C VAL A 116 16.15 20.93 57.31
N GLU A 117 16.33 20.84 55.99
CA GLU A 117 15.28 20.42 55.05
C GLU A 117 14.83 18.97 55.34
N ARG A 118 15.78 18.03 55.52
CA ARG A 118 15.46 16.63 55.88
C ARG A 118 14.70 16.53 57.21
N VAL A 119 15.06 17.32 58.22
CA VAL A 119 14.33 17.35 59.50
C VAL A 119 12.91 17.90 59.30
N GLY A 120 12.74 18.96 58.50
CA GLY A 120 11.43 19.49 58.15
C GLY A 120 10.53 18.43 57.48
N LEU A 121 11.06 17.68 56.52
CA LEU A 121 10.33 16.63 55.81
C LEU A 121 9.96 15.45 56.73
N VAL A 122 10.82 15.08 57.71
CA VAL A 122 10.48 14.06 58.71
C VAL A 122 9.41 14.55 59.71
N MET A 123 9.44 15.83 60.08
CA MET A 123 8.37 16.42 60.89
C MET A 123 7.04 16.44 60.14
N GLU A 124 7.05 16.76 58.85
CA GLU A 124 5.88 16.72 57.98
C GLU A 124 5.33 15.30 57.84
N LEU A 125 6.19 14.29 57.68
CA LEU A 125 5.81 12.88 57.68
C LEU A 125 5.09 12.48 58.97
N LYS A 126 5.68 12.83 60.13
CA LYS A 126 5.10 12.53 61.44
C LYS A 126 3.74 13.21 61.65
N SER A 127 3.65 14.49 61.29
CA SER A 127 2.39 15.26 61.37
C SER A 127 1.30 14.68 60.46
N SER A 128 1.67 14.30 59.23
CA SER A 128 0.75 13.70 58.27
C SER A 128 0.24 12.34 58.73
N LEU A 129 1.10 11.52 59.34
CA LEU A 129 0.72 10.20 59.85
C LEU A 129 -0.16 10.28 61.11
N SER A 130 0.13 11.21 62.03
CA SER A 130 -0.73 11.47 63.19
C SER A 130 -2.11 12.02 62.77
N SER A 131 -2.14 12.93 61.80
CA SER A 131 -3.38 13.46 61.22
C SER A 131 -4.18 12.39 60.47
N PHE A 132 -3.49 11.44 59.82
CA PHE A 132 -4.11 10.29 59.17
C PHE A 132 -4.84 9.40 60.16
N ASN A 133 -4.19 8.99 61.27
CA ASN A 133 -4.83 8.16 62.29
C ASN A 133 -6.05 8.86 62.90
N SER A 134 -5.94 10.16 63.19
CA SER A 134 -7.06 10.95 63.72
C SER A 134 -8.25 11.00 62.74
N ALA A 135 -7.97 11.14 61.44
CA ALA A 135 -9.00 11.12 60.40
C ALA A 135 -9.64 9.73 60.20
N MET A 136 -8.85 8.66 60.38
CA MET A 136 -9.33 7.27 60.35
C MET A 136 -10.27 6.97 61.52
N GLU A 137 -9.95 7.42 62.73
CA GLU A 137 -10.83 7.31 63.90
C GLU A 137 -12.14 8.09 63.72
N ALA A 138 -12.07 9.25 63.08
CA ALA A 138 -13.23 10.08 62.75
C ALA A 138 -14.07 9.56 61.57
N GLN A 139 -13.67 8.45 60.92
CA GLN A 139 -14.26 7.93 59.68
C GLN A 139 -14.31 8.94 58.52
N ASP A 140 -13.43 9.96 58.54
CA ASP A 140 -13.30 10.93 57.45
C ASP A 140 -12.26 10.44 56.43
N TYR A 141 -12.71 9.58 55.52
CA TYR A 141 -11.88 8.95 54.51
C TYR A 141 -11.26 9.93 53.50
N ASP A 142 -11.89 11.08 53.23
CA ASP A 142 -11.34 12.08 52.31
C ASP A 142 -10.12 12.79 52.92
N SER A 143 -10.22 13.18 54.18
CA SER A 143 -9.11 13.79 54.92
C SER A 143 -7.99 12.78 55.15
N ALA A 144 -8.32 11.54 55.52
CA ALA A 144 -7.35 10.45 55.65
C ALA A 144 -6.58 10.23 54.34
N THR A 145 -7.27 10.18 53.20
CA THR A 145 -6.64 10.05 51.87
C THR A 145 -5.67 11.18 51.57
N ARG A 146 -6.05 12.44 51.84
CA ARG A 146 -5.18 13.61 51.61
C ARG A 146 -3.92 13.56 52.45
N HIS A 147 -4.02 13.16 53.72
CA HIS A 147 -2.87 13.05 54.61
C HIS A 147 -1.96 11.88 54.22
N CYS A 148 -2.53 10.75 53.78
CA CYS A 148 -1.76 9.64 53.23
C CYS A 148 -1.04 10.01 51.92
N ALA A 149 -1.72 10.73 51.01
CA ALA A 149 -1.14 11.21 49.76
C ALA A 149 0.03 12.17 50.00
N LYS A 150 -0.11 13.10 50.96
CA LYS A 150 0.98 14.00 51.37
C LYS A 150 2.18 13.24 51.95
N ALA A 151 1.92 12.22 52.77
CA ALA A 151 3.00 11.39 53.30
C ALA A 151 3.72 10.59 52.19
N MET A 152 2.99 10.15 51.15
CA MET A 152 3.57 9.44 50.01
C MET A 152 4.31 10.33 49.02
N ALA A 153 3.99 11.63 48.96
CA ALA A 153 4.69 12.60 48.11
C ALA A 153 6.11 12.92 48.62
N LEU A 154 6.47 12.48 49.83
CA LEU A 154 7.80 12.69 50.40
C LEU A 154 8.83 11.74 49.78
N PRO A 155 10.10 12.17 49.64
CA PRO A 155 11.15 11.34 49.03
C PRO A 155 11.37 9.99 49.74
N PRO A 156 11.55 8.88 49.00
CA PRO A 156 11.74 7.55 49.58
C PRO A 156 13.00 7.44 50.46
N ASP A 157 14.03 8.24 50.17
CA ASP A 157 15.28 8.35 50.95
C ASP A 157 15.09 8.91 52.37
N ILE A 158 13.93 9.51 52.63
CA ILE A 158 13.55 10.09 53.92
C ILE A 158 12.59 9.14 54.63
N ILE A 159 11.66 8.51 53.90
CA ILE A 159 10.72 7.52 54.43
C ILE A 159 11.46 6.29 54.98
N GLY A 160 12.49 5.81 54.28
CA GLY A 160 13.35 4.70 54.70
C GLY A 160 14.64 5.13 55.41
N GLY A 161 14.76 6.40 55.82
CA GLY A 161 15.96 6.89 56.46
C GLY A 161 16.06 6.49 57.94
N GLN A 162 17.26 6.12 58.41
CA GLN A 162 17.54 5.77 59.82
C GLN A 162 17.03 6.82 60.84
N PHE A 163 17.01 8.09 60.45
CA PHE A 163 16.49 9.18 61.30
C PHE A 163 14.95 9.18 61.41
N ALA A 164 14.25 8.82 60.34
CA ALA A 164 12.80 8.66 60.36
C ALA A 164 12.40 7.41 61.15
N GLU A 165 13.13 6.30 61.00
CA GLU A 165 12.95 5.08 61.79
C GLU A 165 13.13 5.29 63.30
N ALA A 166 13.95 6.25 63.72
CA ALA A 166 14.16 6.54 65.14
C ALA A 166 13.18 7.59 65.73
N THR A 167 12.65 8.49 64.91
CA THR A 167 11.94 9.71 65.40
C THR A 167 10.42 9.64 65.21
N VAL A 168 9.97 8.88 64.22
CA VAL A 168 8.56 8.74 63.86
C VAL A 168 7.83 7.68 64.70
N PRO A 169 8.44 6.54 65.12
CA PRO A 169 7.77 5.62 66.02
C PRO A 169 7.33 6.34 67.29
N THR A 170 6.03 6.32 67.54
CA THR A 170 5.38 6.97 68.68
C THR A 170 4.65 5.87 69.45
N SER A 171 4.27 6.08 70.71
CA SER A 171 3.58 5.07 71.53
C SER A 171 2.29 4.51 70.88
N GLU A 172 1.73 5.20 69.88
CA GLU A 172 0.54 4.82 69.11
C GLU A 172 0.85 4.10 67.78
N LEU A 173 2.11 4.14 67.29
CA LEU A 173 2.57 3.55 66.03
C LEU A 173 3.97 2.94 66.21
N PRO A 174 4.07 1.62 66.52
CA PRO A 174 5.34 0.98 66.88
C PRO A 174 6.20 0.56 65.68
N LEU A 175 5.63 0.57 64.47
CA LEU A 175 6.30 0.09 63.26
C LEU A 175 7.12 1.21 62.59
N PRO A 176 8.12 0.85 61.78
CA PRO A 176 8.85 1.83 60.98
C PRO A 176 7.91 2.59 60.01
N PRO A 177 8.29 3.80 59.57
CA PRO A 177 7.42 4.67 58.78
C PRO A 177 6.99 4.06 57.44
N SER A 178 7.87 3.30 56.79
CA SER A 178 7.59 2.61 55.53
C SER A 178 6.51 1.54 55.70
N GLU A 179 6.62 0.68 56.70
CA GLU A 179 5.62 -0.35 57.01
C GLU A 179 4.32 0.26 57.52
N THR A 180 4.38 1.34 58.30
CA THR A 180 3.19 2.02 58.79
C THR A 180 2.41 2.68 57.66
N LEU A 181 3.09 3.31 56.70
CA LEU A 181 2.46 3.86 55.50
C LEU A 181 1.85 2.75 54.64
N GLN A 182 2.55 1.63 54.46
CA GLN A 182 2.02 0.50 53.70
C GLN A 182 0.78 -0.12 54.37
N ALA A 183 0.82 -0.33 55.69
CA ALA A 183 -0.33 -0.82 56.45
C ALA A 183 -1.52 0.16 56.42
N ALA A 184 -1.26 1.46 56.53
CA ALA A 184 -2.27 2.51 56.36
C ALA A 184 -2.92 2.47 54.96
N ARG A 185 -2.10 2.28 53.91
CA ARG A 185 -2.57 2.16 52.53
C ARG A 185 -3.41 0.91 52.31
N GLU A 186 -3.04 -0.22 52.90
CA GLU A 186 -3.80 -1.48 52.82
C GLU A 186 -5.13 -1.41 53.55
N GLN A 187 -5.16 -0.79 54.74
CA GLN A 187 -6.40 -0.54 55.47
C GLN A 187 -7.36 0.37 54.69
N LEU A 188 -6.85 1.47 54.12
CA LEU A 188 -7.65 2.33 53.23
C LEU A 188 -8.18 1.56 52.01
N LEU A 189 -7.35 0.70 51.41
CA LEU A 189 -7.73 -0.10 50.25
C LEU A 189 -8.90 -1.05 50.56
N GLU A 190 -8.86 -1.75 51.69
CA GLU A 190 -9.94 -2.66 52.10
C GLU A 190 -11.24 -1.90 52.35
N ILE A 191 -11.16 -0.75 53.04
CA ILE A 191 -12.31 0.11 53.29
C ILE A 191 -12.88 0.66 51.98
N PHE A 192 -12.04 1.16 51.08
CA PHE A 192 -12.50 1.67 49.78
C PHE A 192 -13.17 0.59 48.95
N LYS A 193 -12.61 -0.63 48.90
CA LYS A 193 -13.24 -1.76 48.18
C LYS A 193 -14.61 -2.08 48.78
N ARG A 194 -14.72 -2.18 50.11
CA ARG A 194 -15.99 -2.50 50.79
C ARG A 194 -17.06 -1.44 50.56
N GLU A 195 -16.72 -0.16 50.75
CA GLU A 195 -17.66 0.94 50.57
C GLU A 195 -18.02 1.13 49.09
N PHE A 196 -17.07 0.91 48.17
CA PHE A 196 -17.33 0.93 46.73
C PHE A 196 -18.28 -0.19 46.31
N GLU A 197 -18.10 -1.42 46.81
CA GLU A 197 -19.03 -2.53 46.57
C GLU A 197 -20.41 -2.31 47.18
N ALA A 198 -20.48 -1.70 48.37
CA ALA A 198 -21.75 -1.32 48.99
C ALA A 198 -22.48 -0.26 48.15
N ALA A 199 -21.77 0.78 47.70
CA ALA A 199 -22.30 1.83 46.83
C ALA A 199 -22.74 1.28 45.47
N SER A 200 -21.97 0.33 44.90
CA SER A 200 -22.29 -0.39 43.66
C SER A 200 -23.62 -1.14 43.79
N ARG A 201 -23.82 -1.90 44.89
CA ARG A 201 -25.08 -2.61 45.16
C ARG A 201 -26.27 -1.67 45.38
N ALA A 202 -26.03 -0.54 46.05
CA ALA A 202 -27.04 0.49 46.29
C ALA A 202 -27.34 1.36 45.04
N ARG A 203 -26.54 1.23 43.96
CA ARG A 203 -26.60 2.05 42.74
C ARG A 203 -26.49 3.56 43.00
N ASP A 204 -25.74 3.95 44.02
CA ASP A 204 -25.49 5.35 44.34
C ASP A 204 -24.35 5.90 43.48
N SER A 205 -24.70 6.64 42.42
CA SER A 205 -23.73 7.26 41.51
C SER A 205 -22.80 8.27 42.20
N ALA A 206 -23.26 8.94 43.25
CA ALA A 206 -22.47 9.96 43.96
C ALA A 206 -21.40 9.30 44.83
N ALA A 207 -21.77 8.26 45.58
CA ALA A 207 -20.84 7.49 46.39
C ALA A 207 -19.80 6.73 45.55
N ILE A 208 -20.22 6.11 44.44
CA ILE A 208 -19.30 5.44 43.49
C ILE A 208 -18.27 6.44 42.94
N SER A 209 -18.72 7.62 42.49
CA SER A 209 -17.81 8.66 41.99
C SER A 209 -16.87 9.18 43.08
N ARG A 210 -17.35 9.34 44.32
CA ARG A 210 -16.52 9.78 45.45
C ARG A 210 -15.37 8.80 45.70
N PHE A 211 -15.67 7.52 45.97
CA PHE A 211 -14.65 6.53 46.26
C PHE A 211 -13.75 6.24 45.06
N PHE A 212 -14.27 6.29 43.83
CA PHE A 212 -13.47 6.11 42.62
C PHE A 212 -12.33 7.12 42.48
N LYS A 213 -12.51 8.35 42.99
CA LYS A 213 -11.48 9.40 42.98
C LYS A 213 -10.42 9.23 44.06
N LEU A 214 -10.70 8.43 45.09
CA LEU A 214 -9.80 8.25 46.24
C LEU A 214 -8.71 7.20 45.96
N PHE A 215 -8.99 6.21 45.12
CA PHE A 215 -8.00 5.17 44.77
C PHE A 215 -6.70 5.73 44.13
N PRO A 216 -6.73 6.62 43.11
CA PRO A 216 -5.51 7.20 42.54
C PRO A 216 -4.74 8.06 43.55
N ALA A 217 -5.43 8.77 44.43
CA ALA A 217 -4.81 9.65 45.40
C ALA A 217 -3.91 8.90 46.41
N VAL A 218 -4.15 7.60 46.62
CA VAL A 218 -3.36 6.72 47.48
C VAL A 218 -2.37 5.85 46.67
N GLY A 219 -2.34 5.99 45.34
CA GLY A 219 -1.52 5.18 44.45
C GLY A 219 -2.02 3.75 44.24
N TRP A 220 -3.31 3.49 44.46
CA TRP A 220 -3.98 2.20 44.20
C TRP A 220 -4.81 2.27 42.91
N GLU A 221 -4.19 2.75 41.83
CA GLU A 221 -4.86 2.96 40.55
C GLU A 221 -5.35 1.64 39.93
N GLU A 222 -4.56 0.58 39.98
CA GLU A 222 -4.90 -0.69 39.34
C GLU A 222 -6.09 -1.36 40.03
N GLU A 223 -6.11 -1.38 41.36
CA GLU A 223 -7.18 -1.96 42.16
C GLU A 223 -8.47 -1.17 42.01
N GLY A 224 -8.38 0.17 41.95
CA GLY A 224 -9.51 1.05 41.68
C GLY A 224 -10.12 0.78 40.30
N LEU A 225 -9.29 0.67 39.26
CA LEU A 225 -9.73 0.30 37.91
C LEU A 225 -10.33 -1.11 37.88
N GLN A 226 -9.77 -2.06 38.63
CA GLN A 226 -10.28 -3.42 38.70
C GLN A 226 -11.66 -3.49 39.35
N ALA A 227 -11.88 -2.79 40.46
CA ALA A 227 -13.18 -2.71 41.13
C ALA A 227 -14.21 -1.98 40.27
N TYR A 228 -13.80 -0.89 39.61
CA TYR A 228 -14.64 -0.16 38.67
C TYR A 228 -15.05 -0.98 37.46
N ALA A 229 -14.12 -1.75 36.89
CA ALA A 229 -14.41 -2.66 35.79
C ALA A 229 -15.39 -3.76 36.20
N ALA A 230 -15.31 -4.27 37.44
CA ALA A 230 -16.29 -5.24 37.96
C ALA A 230 -17.69 -4.62 38.07
N PHE A 231 -17.79 -3.37 38.53
CA PHE A 231 -19.05 -2.62 38.54
C PHE A 231 -19.63 -2.42 37.13
N VAL A 232 -18.78 -2.02 36.17
CA VAL A 232 -19.17 -1.83 34.77
C VAL A 232 -19.66 -3.15 34.13
N VAL A 233 -19.02 -4.27 34.43
CA VAL A 233 -19.46 -5.61 34.00
C VAL A 233 -20.81 -5.98 34.61
N ASP A 234 -21.04 -5.70 35.89
CA ASP A 234 -22.34 -5.94 36.54
C ASP A 234 -23.46 -5.06 35.95
N LEU A 235 -23.12 -3.82 35.56
CA LEU A 235 -24.04 -2.92 34.86
C LEU A 235 -24.48 -3.51 33.50
N VAL A 236 -23.56 -4.13 32.75
CA VAL A 236 -23.89 -4.86 31.50
C VAL A 236 -24.78 -6.07 31.80
N ARG A 237 -24.46 -6.88 32.79
CA ARG A 237 -25.26 -8.07 33.16
C ARG A 237 -26.68 -7.72 33.57
N SER A 238 -26.86 -6.59 34.25
CA SER A 238 -28.18 -6.14 34.72
C SER A 238 -29.09 -5.55 33.63
N ARG A 239 -28.57 -5.34 32.41
CA ARG A 239 -29.33 -4.92 31.22
C ARG A 239 -29.57 -6.13 30.32
N PRO A 240 -30.67 -6.88 30.49
CA PRO A 240 -30.97 -7.99 29.62
C PRO A 240 -31.21 -7.50 28.18
N PRO A 241 -30.80 -8.27 27.16
CA PRO A 241 -31.18 -7.97 25.78
C PRO A 241 -32.71 -7.97 25.65
N VAL A 242 -33.25 -6.97 24.97
CA VAL A 242 -34.70 -6.85 24.73
C VAL A 242 -35.18 -8.12 24.01
N PRO A 243 -36.21 -8.83 24.51
CA PRO A 243 -36.60 -10.10 23.93
C PRO A 243 -37.35 -9.87 22.61
N ALA A 244 -36.67 -10.10 21.49
CA ALA A 244 -37.35 -10.61 20.31
C ALA A 244 -37.81 -12.06 20.63
N LYS A 245 -38.90 -12.54 20.03
CA LYS A 245 -39.31 -13.96 20.20
C LYS A 245 -38.14 -14.87 19.77
N LEU A 246 -37.83 -15.93 20.53
CA LEU A 246 -36.78 -16.91 20.17
C LEU A 246 -36.97 -17.47 18.74
N SER A 247 -38.22 -17.53 18.27
CA SER A 247 -38.58 -18.01 16.94
C SER A 247 -38.26 -17.03 15.79
N SER A 248 -37.80 -15.81 16.08
CA SER A 248 -37.51 -14.83 15.04
C SER A 248 -36.10 -15.03 14.47
N PRO A 249 -35.91 -15.01 13.13
CA PRO A 249 -34.60 -15.12 12.49
C PRO A 249 -33.62 -14.00 12.87
N LEU A 250 -34.12 -12.95 13.53
CA LEU A 250 -33.35 -11.78 13.95
C LEU A 250 -33.05 -11.82 15.45
N TYR A 251 -33.43 -12.88 16.18
CA TYR A 251 -33.25 -12.96 17.62
C TYR A 251 -31.79 -12.83 18.04
N TYR A 252 -30.89 -13.62 17.45
CA TYR A 252 -29.47 -13.60 17.77
C TYR A 252 -28.80 -12.30 17.32
N VAL A 253 -29.14 -11.82 16.12
CA VAL A 253 -28.65 -10.53 15.60
C VAL A 253 -29.07 -9.38 16.53
N ALA A 254 -30.33 -9.32 16.95
CA ALA A 254 -30.85 -8.27 17.82
C ALA A 254 -30.25 -8.36 19.23
N SER A 255 -30.09 -9.57 19.77
CA SER A 255 -29.49 -9.79 21.10
C SER A 255 -28.03 -9.35 21.14
N LEU A 256 -27.24 -9.71 20.12
CA LEU A 256 -25.86 -9.26 19.97
C LEU A 256 -25.76 -7.75 19.75
N THR A 257 -26.64 -7.18 18.92
CA THR A 257 -26.68 -5.73 18.69
C THR A 257 -26.97 -4.98 19.98
N SER A 258 -27.95 -5.44 20.77
CA SER A 258 -28.28 -4.85 22.07
C SER A 258 -27.11 -4.94 23.06
N LEU A 259 -26.36 -6.05 23.06
CA LEU A 259 -25.16 -6.22 23.89
C LEU A 259 -24.08 -5.21 23.48
N PHE A 260 -23.74 -5.15 22.19
CA PHE A 260 -22.72 -4.23 21.66
C PHE A 260 -23.09 -2.77 21.87
N GLU A 261 -24.36 -2.39 21.67
CA GLU A 261 -24.83 -1.03 21.95
C GLU A 261 -24.76 -0.69 23.44
N SER A 262 -25.10 -1.63 24.32
CA SER A 262 -25.02 -1.41 25.77
C SER A 262 -23.56 -1.19 26.18
N ILE A 263 -22.64 -2.01 25.68
CA ILE A 263 -21.21 -1.87 25.93
C ILE A 263 -20.69 -0.55 25.36
N ALA A 264 -21.03 -0.20 24.11
CA ALA A 264 -20.61 1.04 23.48
C ALA A 264 -21.08 2.28 24.26
N LYS A 265 -22.35 2.30 24.70
CA LYS A 265 -22.89 3.38 25.54
C LYS A 265 -22.17 3.51 26.88
N ILE A 266 -21.80 2.38 27.50
CA ILE A 266 -21.07 2.40 28.77
C ILE A 266 -19.64 2.91 28.56
N VAL A 267 -18.94 2.47 27.51
CA VAL A 267 -17.61 2.99 27.18
C VAL A 267 -17.68 4.51 26.94
N ASP A 268 -18.66 4.98 26.16
CA ASP A 268 -18.83 6.40 25.84
C ASP A 268 -19.10 7.29 27.07
N GLN A 269 -19.93 6.82 28.01
CA GLN A 269 -20.26 7.56 29.23
C GLN A 269 -19.13 7.55 30.27
N HIS A 270 -18.39 6.45 30.36
CA HIS A 270 -17.42 6.24 31.43
C HIS A 270 -15.98 6.59 31.00
N GLN A 271 -15.69 6.74 29.70
CA GLN A 271 -14.36 7.16 29.20
C GLN A 271 -13.90 8.52 29.73
N PRO A 272 -14.70 9.60 29.65
CA PRO A 272 -14.30 10.90 30.20
C PRO A 272 -14.06 10.87 31.72
N VAL A 273 -14.75 9.98 32.44
CA VAL A 273 -14.62 9.84 33.89
C VAL A 273 -13.30 9.16 34.26
N VAL A 274 -12.93 8.09 33.56
CA VAL A 274 -11.67 7.38 33.79
C VAL A 274 -10.49 8.26 33.41
N GLU A 275 -10.53 8.89 32.23
CA GLU A 275 -9.44 9.76 31.75
C GLU A 275 -9.22 10.98 32.66
N LYS A 276 -10.29 11.55 33.22
CA LYS A 276 -10.21 12.69 34.16
C LYS A 276 -9.50 12.36 35.47
N TYR A 277 -9.63 11.14 35.99
CA TYR A 277 -9.15 10.80 37.34
C TYR A 277 -7.94 9.86 37.37
N TYR A 278 -7.75 9.02 36.34
CA TYR A 278 -6.68 8.03 36.26
C TYR A 278 -5.70 8.32 35.11
N GLY A 279 -5.97 9.31 34.26
CA GLY A 279 -5.14 9.69 33.12
C GLY A 279 -5.47 8.94 31.82
N GLY A 280 -4.85 9.40 30.73
CA GLY A 280 -5.03 8.84 29.38
C GLY A 280 -4.61 7.36 29.29
N GLY A 281 -5.28 6.59 28.44
CA GLY A 281 -4.93 5.19 28.15
C GLY A 281 -5.33 4.16 29.21
N LYS A 282 -5.67 4.55 30.45
CA LYS A 282 -6.08 3.61 31.52
C LYS A 282 -7.46 2.96 31.28
N MET A 283 -8.28 3.50 30.39
CA MET A 283 -9.54 2.90 29.96
C MET A 283 -9.34 1.56 29.25
N SER A 284 -8.17 1.30 28.65
CA SER A 284 -7.84 0.02 28.01
C SER A 284 -7.98 -1.19 28.94
N SER A 285 -7.64 -1.03 30.24
CA SER A 285 -7.77 -2.08 31.26
C SER A 285 -9.23 -2.42 31.58
N VAL A 286 -10.11 -1.40 31.61
CA VAL A 286 -11.55 -1.59 31.81
C VAL A 286 -12.19 -2.23 30.58
N ILE A 287 -11.83 -1.77 29.38
CA ILE A 287 -12.29 -2.35 28.11
C ILE A 287 -11.91 -3.83 28.01
N ARG A 288 -10.69 -4.21 28.41
CA ARG A 288 -10.25 -5.62 28.44
C ARG A 288 -11.18 -6.51 29.27
N LYS A 289 -11.57 -6.08 30.47
CA LYS A 289 -12.50 -6.84 31.32
C LYS A 289 -13.92 -6.88 30.75
N LEU A 290 -14.36 -5.79 30.12
CA LEU A 290 -15.65 -5.71 29.44
C LEU A 290 -15.72 -6.64 28.23
N LEU A 291 -14.63 -6.73 27.47
CA LEU A 291 -14.46 -7.66 26.35
C LEU A 291 -14.48 -9.12 26.83
N ASN A 292 -13.88 -9.46 27.96
CA ASN A 292 -13.95 -10.82 28.50
C ASN A 292 -15.39 -11.23 28.87
N GLU A 293 -16.20 -10.33 29.41
CA GLU A 293 -17.62 -10.62 29.64
C GLU A 293 -18.39 -10.71 28.32
N CYS A 294 -18.09 -9.83 27.37
CA CYS A 294 -18.64 -9.89 26.01
C CYS A 294 -18.34 -11.25 25.36
N ASP A 295 -17.10 -11.74 25.45
CA ASP A 295 -16.66 -13.04 24.94
C ASP A 295 -17.51 -14.18 25.51
N ARG A 296 -17.79 -14.16 26.82
CA ARG A 296 -18.64 -15.17 27.48
C ARG A 296 -20.08 -15.15 26.96
N VAL A 297 -20.69 -13.96 26.87
CA VAL A 297 -22.08 -13.82 26.43
C VAL A 297 -22.22 -14.17 24.95
N VAL A 298 -21.28 -13.72 24.11
CA VAL A 298 -21.24 -14.04 22.68
C VAL A 298 -21.06 -15.54 22.45
N ALA A 299 -20.15 -16.20 23.18
CA ALA A 299 -19.97 -17.65 23.08
C ALA A 299 -21.27 -18.41 23.40
N THR A 300 -21.95 -18.03 24.49
CA THR A 300 -23.22 -18.67 24.90
C THR A 300 -24.32 -18.44 23.85
N LEU A 301 -24.41 -17.24 23.28
CA LEU A 301 -25.39 -16.92 22.24
C LEU A 301 -25.12 -17.67 20.93
N LEU A 302 -23.84 -17.85 20.56
CA LEU A 302 -23.46 -18.57 19.34
C LEU A 302 -23.59 -20.09 19.48
N GLU A 303 -23.27 -20.65 20.66
CA GLU A 303 -23.58 -22.05 20.98
C GLU A 303 -25.09 -22.31 20.87
N GLY A 304 -25.92 -21.42 21.46
CA GLY A 304 -27.37 -21.50 21.31
C GLY A 304 -27.85 -21.36 19.86
N TRP A 305 -27.23 -20.49 19.06
CA TRP A 305 -27.54 -20.35 17.63
C TRP A 305 -27.19 -21.61 16.83
N GLU A 306 -26.05 -22.21 17.13
CA GLU A 306 -25.56 -23.42 16.48
C GLU A 306 -26.50 -24.62 16.73
N GLU A 307 -26.99 -24.77 17.97
CA GLU A 307 -27.96 -25.78 18.37
C GLU A 307 -29.33 -25.55 17.72
N ASP A 308 -29.89 -24.34 17.85
CA ASP A 308 -31.24 -24.00 17.36
C ASP A 308 -31.35 -24.05 15.83
N ARG A 309 -30.27 -23.76 15.10
CA ARG A 309 -30.24 -23.78 13.63
C ARG A 309 -29.70 -25.09 13.05
N SER A 310 -29.26 -26.02 13.89
CA SER A 310 -28.63 -27.28 13.46
C SER A 310 -27.51 -27.07 12.42
N ALA A 311 -26.78 -25.96 12.52
CA ALA A 311 -25.86 -25.49 11.47
C ALA A 311 -24.77 -26.54 11.13
N LYS A 312 -24.32 -27.30 12.14
CA LYS A 312 -23.39 -28.44 11.99
C LYS A 312 -23.91 -29.54 11.08
N ARG A 313 -25.23 -29.79 11.06
CA ARG A 313 -25.85 -30.81 10.20
C ARG A 313 -25.91 -30.33 8.76
N THR A 314 -26.18 -29.05 8.54
CA THR A 314 -26.34 -28.42 7.22
C THR A 314 -25.03 -28.36 6.43
N VAL A 315 -23.89 -28.16 7.11
CA VAL A 315 -22.55 -28.11 6.49
C VAL A 315 -22.08 -29.50 5.99
N GLY A 316 -22.63 -30.60 6.52
CA GLY A 316 -22.19 -31.97 6.23
C GLY A 316 -22.97 -32.72 5.14
N VAL A 317 -23.98 -32.11 4.51
CA VAL A 317 -24.87 -32.82 3.56
C VAL A 317 -24.39 -32.66 2.11
N SER A 318 -24.41 -33.77 1.35
CA SER A 318 -24.01 -33.82 -0.06
C SER A 318 -24.95 -33.03 -0.99
N PRO A 319 -24.49 -32.59 -2.18
CA PRO A 319 -25.26 -31.72 -3.09
C PRO A 319 -26.60 -32.30 -3.59
N ASP A 320 -26.71 -33.63 -3.71
CA ASP A 320 -27.87 -34.31 -4.32
C ASP A 320 -29.05 -34.53 -3.35
N ASP A 321 -28.83 -34.41 -2.03
CA ASP A 321 -29.86 -34.54 -0.98
C ASP A 321 -29.83 -33.31 -0.05
N GLY A 322 -29.47 -32.16 -0.65
CA GLY A 322 -29.10 -30.95 0.05
C GLY A 322 -30.28 -30.18 0.68
N PRO A 323 -30.01 -29.35 1.70
CA PRO A 323 -31.01 -28.45 2.31
C PRO A 323 -31.63 -27.49 1.28
N ASP A 324 -32.84 -26.99 1.54
CA ASP A 324 -33.49 -26.00 0.64
C ASP A 324 -32.57 -24.76 0.49
N PRO A 325 -32.17 -24.38 -0.75
CA PRO A 325 -31.35 -23.18 -0.98
C PRO A 325 -31.91 -21.91 -0.35
N ARG A 326 -33.23 -21.81 -0.18
CA ARG A 326 -33.89 -20.66 0.48
C ARG A 326 -33.64 -20.60 1.98
N GLU A 327 -33.51 -21.75 2.63
CA GLU A 327 -33.18 -21.83 4.06
C GLU A 327 -31.72 -21.49 4.30
N ILE A 328 -30.84 -21.96 3.42
CA ILE A 328 -29.42 -21.60 3.45
C ILE A 328 -29.22 -20.11 3.19
N ASP A 329 -29.94 -19.50 2.24
CA ASP A 329 -29.85 -18.06 2.00
C ASP A 329 -30.24 -17.24 3.24
N LYS A 330 -31.29 -17.64 3.95
CA LYS A 330 -31.69 -17.01 5.23
C LYS A 330 -30.60 -17.16 6.30
N LEU A 331 -30.03 -18.36 6.43
CA LEU A 331 -28.97 -18.65 7.39
C LEU A 331 -27.71 -17.82 7.10
N LEU A 332 -27.30 -17.74 5.84
CA LEU A 332 -26.16 -16.95 5.39
C LEU A 332 -26.36 -15.46 5.67
N ASN A 333 -27.58 -14.94 5.45
CA ASN A 333 -27.92 -13.56 5.81
C ASN A 333 -27.85 -13.32 7.33
N GLU A 334 -28.30 -14.28 8.14
CA GLU A 334 -28.20 -14.21 9.61
C GLU A 334 -26.72 -14.20 10.06
N VAL A 335 -25.90 -15.13 9.56
CA VAL A 335 -24.45 -15.21 9.89
C VAL A 335 -23.69 -13.97 9.45
N ALA A 336 -23.90 -13.50 8.22
CA ALA A 336 -23.25 -12.29 7.73
C ALA A 336 -23.67 -11.05 8.53
N SER A 337 -24.95 -10.97 8.95
CA SER A 337 -25.42 -9.89 9.82
C SER A 337 -24.77 -9.96 11.21
N ILE A 338 -24.67 -11.16 11.80
CA ILE A 338 -24.02 -11.39 13.09
C ILE A 338 -22.55 -10.94 13.04
N ALA A 339 -21.80 -11.38 12.03
CA ALA A 339 -20.40 -11.00 11.83
C ALA A 339 -20.24 -9.49 11.54
N GLY A 340 -21.11 -8.91 10.71
CA GLY A 340 -21.10 -7.48 10.40
C GLY A 340 -21.32 -6.61 11.63
N ARG A 341 -22.23 -6.99 12.53
CA ARG A 341 -22.46 -6.26 13.80
C ARG A 341 -21.24 -6.30 14.72
N TRP A 342 -20.55 -7.44 14.80
CA TRP A 342 -19.29 -7.55 15.52
C TRP A 342 -18.21 -6.65 14.93
N ASN A 343 -18.06 -6.62 13.61
CA ASN A 343 -17.04 -5.79 12.97
C ASN A 343 -17.28 -4.28 13.16
N LEU A 344 -18.54 -3.81 13.10
CA LEU A 344 -18.87 -2.43 13.45
C LEU A 344 -18.52 -2.09 14.91
N PHE A 345 -18.82 -3.00 15.84
CA PHE A 345 -18.46 -2.83 17.24
C PHE A 345 -16.95 -2.82 17.46
N ARG A 346 -16.21 -3.71 16.78
CA ARG A 346 -14.74 -3.76 16.79
C ARG A 346 -14.15 -2.44 16.28
N GLN A 347 -14.66 -1.91 15.17
CA GLN A 347 -14.22 -0.64 14.61
C GLN A 347 -14.46 0.51 15.58
N PHE A 348 -15.65 0.58 16.20
CA PHE A 348 -15.94 1.56 17.24
C PHE A 348 -14.91 1.52 18.39
N LEU A 349 -14.55 0.32 18.87
CA LEU A 349 -13.54 0.19 19.93
C LEU A 349 -12.14 0.60 19.47
N VAL A 350 -11.75 0.26 18.25
CA VAL A 350 -10.48 0.66 17.65
C VAL A 350 -10.38 2.18 17.54
N ASP A 351 -11.42 2.83 17.00
CA ASP A 351 -11.46 4.29 16.87
C ASP A 351 -11.33 4.95 18.25
N ARG A 352 -12.01 4.44 19.27
CA ARG A 352 -11.93 4.96 20.65
C ARG A 352 -10.57 4.77 21.32
N LEU A 353 -9.92 3.64 21.09
CA LEU A 353 -8.59 3.38 21.65
C LEU A 353 -7.48 4.17 20.93
N SER A 354 -7.67 4.48 19.64
CA SER A 354 -6.72 5.28 18.85
C SER A 354 -6.72 6.77 19.21
N VAL A 355 -7.87 7.33 19.63
CA VAL A 355 -8.01 8.74 20.00
C VAL A 355 -7.31 9.07 21.33
N GLY A 356 -7.13 8.08 22.22
CA GLY A 356 -6.48 8.27 23.53
C GLY A 356 -4.99 8.58 23.49
N ASP A 357 -4.34 8.46 22.32
CA ASP A 357 -2.89 8.65 22.13
C ASP A 357 -2.54 9.98 21.43
N GLY A 358 -3.54 10.84 21.12
CA GLY A 358 -3.39 11.92 20.14
C GLY A 358 -3.79 13.35 20.57
N THR A 359 -4.08 13.62 21.84
CA THR A 359 -4.41 14.98 22.31
C THR A 359 -3.44 15.45 23.39
N THR A 360 -2.18 15.67 23.02
CA THR A 360 -1.49 16.87 23.51
C THR A 360 -2.05 18.04 22.71
N GLU A 361 -2.86 18.86 23.36
CA GLU A 361 -3.32 20.14 22.83
C GLU A 361 -2.11 20.93 22.30
N ASN A 362 -2.26 21.44 21.07
CA ASN A 362 -1.43 22.50 20.54
C ASN A 362 -1.61 23.74 21.43
N ASP A 363 -0.68 23.96 22.36
CA ASP A 363 -0.47 25.25 23.01
C ASP A 363 0.87 25.81 22.50
N PRO A 364 0.89 26.73 21.51
CA PRO A 364 2.11 27.18 20.88
C PRO A 364 2.71 28.37 21.60
N GLU A 365 2.88 28.33 22.94
CA GLU A 365 3.37 29.51 23.65
C GLU A 365 3.99 29.23 25.04
N ASN A 366 4.93 28.29 25.17
CA ASN A 366 5.97 28.40 26.20
C ASN A 366 7.19 27.47 25.99
N SER A 367 7.97 27.70 24.92
CA SER A 367 9.29 27.09 24.79
C SER A 367 10.35 27.97 25.45
N ASN A 368 10.58 27.79 26.75
CA ASN A 368 11.84 28.13 27.40
C ASN A 368 11.89 27.51 28.80
N HIS A 369 12.42 26.29 28.90
CA HIS A 369 13.55 25.94 29.79
C HIS A 369 13.73 24.42 29.86
N ALA A 370 15.00 24.03 29.96
CA ALA A 370 15.54 22.72 30.30
C ALA A 370 15.59 21.67 29.15
N ARG A 371 16.66 21.79 28.36
CA ARG A 371 17.48 20.63 27.98
C ARG A 371 17.79 19.84 29.25
N VAL A 372 17.34 18.59 29.34
CA VAL A 372 17.91 17.59 30.23
C VAL A 372 18.30 16.39 29.38
N ASP A 373 19.51 15.95 29.65
CA ASP A 373 20.36 14.99 28.96
C ASP A 373 19.72 13.63 28.64
N LEU A 374 20.10 13.15 27.46
CA LEU A 374 20.02 11.76 27.03
C LEU A 374 21.07 10.96 27.80
N ASP A 375 20.64 10.01 28.64
CA ASP A 375 21.30 8.72 28.94
C ASP A 375 20.81 8.13 30.28
N ASP A 376 19.59 7.57 30.30
CA ASP A 376 19.18 6.59 31.32
C ASP A 376 18.58 5.34 30.63
N PRO A 377 19.26 4.18 30.63
CA PRO A 377 18.81 2.97 29.95
C PRO A 377 17.75 2.17 30.73
N SER A 378 16.97 2.81 31.61
CA SER A 378 16.04 2.12 32.52
C SER A 378 14.55 2.23 32.15
N THR A 379 14.19 2.82 31.00
CA THR A 379 12.79 3.06 30.61
C THR A 379 12.36 2.25 29.38
N GLU A 380 12.65 0.94 29.37
CA GLU A 380 12.07 -0.03 28.40
C GLU A 380 10.83 -0.75 28.99
N ALA A 381 9.99 -0.04 29.74
CA ALA A 381 8.71 -0.57 30.21
C ALA A 381 7.58 -0.23 29.22
N GLY A 382 7.51 -1.03 28.15
CA GLY A 382 6.26 -1.31 27.41
C GLY A 382 5.73 -0.21 26.50
N LEU A 383 6.08 -0.29 25.21
CA LEU A 383 5.16 0.10 24.12
C LEU A 383 3.89 -0.76 24.27
N HIS A 384 2.93 -0.27 25.04
CA HIS A 384 1.66 -0.96 25.27
C HIS A 384 0.83 -0.81 23.98
N ASP A 385 0.92 -1.80 23.08
CA ASP A 385 0.12 -1.86 21.84
C ASP A 385 -1.36 -1.55 22.18
N PRO A 386 -1.91 -0.41 21.70
CA PRO A 386 -3.30 -0.02 22.00
C PRO A 386 -4.32 -1.07 21.54
N TYR A 387 -3.91 -1.94 20.61
CA TYR A 387 -4.72 -3.01 20.05
C TYR A 387 -4.56 -4.37 20.77
N ALA A 388 -3.66 -4.49 21.76
CA ALA A 388 -3.44 -5.74 22.49
C ALA A 388 -4.73 -6.33 23.09
N PRO A 389 -5.62 -5.57 23.74
CA PRO A 389 -6.87 -6.11 24.28
C PRO A 389 -7.83 -6.68 23.22
N LEU A 390 -7.82 -6.12 22.00
CA LEU A 390 -8.62 -6.61 20.87
C LEU A 390 -7.99 -7.83 20.17
N LYS A 391 -6.65 -7.91 20.16
CA LYS A 391 -5.93 -9.09 19.65
C LYS A 391 -6.04 -10.29 20.60
N GLU A 392 -6.18 -10.04 21.90
CA GLU A 392 -6.32 -11.06 22.94
C GLU A 392 -7.78 -11.52 23.16
N SER A 393 -8.79 -10.81 22.62
CA SER A 393 -10.21 -11.16 22.79
C SER A 393 -10.58 -12.46 22.05
N ARG A 394 -11.29 -13.34 22.75
CA ARG A 394 -11.77 -14.63 22.23
C ARG A 394 -12.89 -14.45 21.22
N CYS A 395 -13.67 -13.36 21.27
CA CYS A 395 -14.72 -13.07 20.28
C CYS A 395 -14.16 -13.10 18.85
N ARG A 396 -12.97 -12.55 18.61
CA ARG A 396 -12.37 -12.57 17.27
C ARG A 396 -12.22 -13.99 16.74
N ALA A 397 -11.66 -14.89 17.54
CA ALA A 397 -11.48 -16.30 17.17
C ALA A 397 -12.84 -17.00 16.94
N VAL A 398 -13.86 -16.66 17.75
CA VAL A 398 -15.20 -17.25 17.62
C VAL A 398 -15.90 -16.77 16.34
N PHE A 399 -15.81 -15.50 15.98
CA PHE A 399 -16.36 -14.99 14.71
C PHE A 399 -15.56 -15.47 13.50
N ASP A 400 -14.24 -15.60 13.63
CA ASP A 400 -13.40 -16.21 12.60
C ASP A 400 -13.79 -17.68 12.38
N ASP A 401 -14.07 -18.44 13.44
CA ASP A 401 -14.56 -19.82 13.35
C ASP A 401 -15.95 -19.89 12.71
N LEU A 402 -16.86 -18.98 13.10
CA LEU A 402 -18.18 -18.85 12.50
C LEU A 402 -18.11 -18.61 10.98
N LEU A 403 -17.23 -17.69 10.56
CA LEU A 403 -17.07 -17.35 9.14
C LEU A 403 -16.37 -18.47 8.36
N ASN A 404 -15.33 -19.09 8.93
CA ASN A 404 -14.54 -20.10 8.22
C ASN A 404 -15.26 -21.47 8.14
N ASN A 405 -15.94 -21.89 9.20
CA ASN A 405 -16.56 -23.22 9.27
C ASN A 405 -18.00 -23.25 8.75
N TYR A 406 -18.74 -22.14 8.85
CA TYR A 406 -20.14 -22.09 8.44
C TYR A 406 -20.35 -21.21 7.21
N TYR A 407 -19.99 -19.93 7.28
CA TYR A 407 -20.28 -18.99 6.20
C TYR A 407 -19.61 -19.39 4.88
N LEU A 408 -18.28 -19.54 4.85
CA LEU A 408 -17.55 -19.81 3.61
C LEU A 408 -18.01 -21.11 2.91
N PRO A 409 -18.15 -22.26 3.59
CA PRO A 409 -18.61 -23.49 2.94
C PRO A 409 -20.05 -23.41 2.45
N LEU A 410 -20.97 -22.83 3.24
CA LEU A 410 -22.38 -22.72 2.87
C LEU A 410 -22.59 -21.75 1.71
N GLU A 411 -21.87 -20.62 1.69
CA GLU A 411 -21.92 -19.63 0.62
C GLU A 411 -21.38 -20.23 -0.70
N THR A 412 -20.29 -20.99 -0.60
CA THR A 412 -19.69 -21.74 -1.72
C THR A 412 -20.67 -22.76 -2.27
N TRP A 413 -21.33 -23.54 -1.40
CA TRP A 413 -22.34 -24.52 -1.80
C TRP A 413 -23.55 -23.84 -2.45
N TYR A 414 -24.04 -22.76 -1.84
CA TYR A 414 -25.20 -22.01 -2.31
C TYR A 414 -24.96 -21.47 -3.72
N LEU A 415 -23.82 -20.82 -3.95
CA LEU A 415 -23.48 -20.27 -5.26
C LEU A 415 -23.39 -21.38 -6.33
N LYS A 416 -22.79 -22.52 -6.01
CA LYS A 416 -22.71 -23.68 -6.94
C LYS A 416 -24.08 -24.21 -7.32
N VAL A 417 -24.96 -24.45 -6.35
CA VAL A 417 -26.31 -24.98 -6.58
C VAL A 417 -27.14 -24.01 -7.41
N ILE A 418 -27.02 -22.71 -7.16
CA ILE A 418 -27.74 -21.70 -7.94
C ILE A 418 -27.23 -21.64 -9.39
N ILE A 419 -25.91 -21.66 -9.61
CA ILE A 419 -25.33 -21.68 -10.97
C ILE A 419 -25.76 -22.94 -11.72
N GLU A 420 -25.70 -24.10 -11.07
CA GLU A 420 -26.14 -25.36 -11.67
C GLU A 420 -27.63 -25.31 -12.04
N LYS A 421 -28.47 -24.79 -11.14
CA LYS A 421 -29.90 -24.62 -11.41
C LYS A 421 -30.16 -23.63 -12.54
N ALA A 422 -29.43 -22.53 -12.60
CA ALA A 422 -29.51 -21.56 -13.69
C ALA A 422 -29.15 -22.22 -15.02
N HIS A 423 -28.13 -23.06 -15.07
CA HIS A 423 -27.77 -23.82 -16.27
C HIS A 423 -28.81 -24.86 -16.71
N ARG A 424 -29.56 -25.45 -15.77
CA ARG A 424 -30.62 -26.44 -16.05
C ARG A 424 -31.91 -25.79 -16.54
N VAL A 425 -32.25 -24.60 -16.01
CA VAL A 425 -33.51 -23.89 -16.31
C VAL A 425 -33.36 -22.88 -17.45
N ALA A 426 -32.12 -22.57 -17.86
CA ALA A 426 -31.82 -21.62 -18.93
C ALA A 426 -32.68 -21.83 -20.19
N THR A 427 -33.45 -20.81 -20.55
CA THR A 427 -34.19 -20.75 -21.82
C THR A 427 -33.57 -19.69 -22.71
N VAL A 428 -33.56 -19.93 -24.03
CA VAL A 428 -33.13 -18.94 -25.02
C VAL A 428 -34.22 -17.86 -25.12
N ASP A 429 -33.84 -16.61 -24.88
CA ASP A 429 -34.71 -15.47 -25.11
C ASP A 429 -34.76 -15.18 -26.61
N THR A 430 -35.83 -15.64 -27.27
CA THR A 430 -36.06 -15.41 -28.70
C THR A 430 -36.49 -13.98 -29.02
N SER A 431 -36.76 -13.14 -28.01
CA SER A 431 -37.10 -11.73 -28.18
C SER A 431 -35.87 -10.81 -28.13
N ALA A 432 -34.77 -11.29 -27.54
CA ALA A 432 -33.49 -10.58 -27.52
C ALA A 432 -32.76 -10.72 -28.87
N ALA A 433 -32.35 -9.58 -29.42
CA ALA A 433 -31.40 -9.49 -30.52
C ALA A 433 -30.14 -8.79 -29.98
N PRO A 434 -29.04 -9.52 -29.74
CA PRO A 434 -28.74 -10.91 -30.11
C PRO A 434 -29.35 -11.98 -29.18
N PRO A 435 -29.49 -13.24 -29.64
CA PRO A 435 -30.04 -14.33 -28.84
C PRO A 435 -29.09 -14.70 -27.69
N ILE A 436 -29.59 -14.57 -26.47
CA ILE A 436 -28.95 -14.94 -25.20
C ILE A 436 -29.88 -15.86 -24.41
N THR A 437 -29.35 -16.59 -23.44
CA THR A 437 -30.16 -17.29 -22.44
C THR A 437 -30.44 -16.39 -21.25
N THR A 438 -31.43 -16.74 -20.42
CA THR A 438 -31.70 -16.04 -19.15
C THR A 438 -30.62 -16.25 -18.09
N MET A 439 -29.69 -17.18 -18.32
CA MET A 439 -28.71 -17.64 -17.33
C MET A 439 -27.75 -16.54 -16.84
N PRO A 440 -27.14 -15.69 -17.70
CA PRO A 440 -26.27 -14.62 -17.21
C PRO A 440 -26.99 -13.71 -16.22
N ASP A 441 -28.20 -13.25 -16.53
CA ASP A 441 -28.94 -12.34 -15.64
C ASP A 441 -29.27 -12.99 -14.29
N ASP A 442 -29.72 -14.25 -14.29
CA ASP A 442 -30.02 -15.00 -13.06
C ASP A 442 -28.77 -15.21 -12.19
N VAL A 443 -27.65 -15.61 -12.79
CA VAL A 443 -26.39 -15.86 -12.06
C VAL A 443 -25.81 -14.56 -11.51
N PHE A 444 -25.76 -13.49 -12.30
CA PHE A 444 -25.18 -12.21 -11.86
C PHE A 444 -26.05 -11.46 -10.85
N TYR A 445 -27.37 -11.65 -10.88
CA TYR A 445 -28.26 -11.17 -9.82
C TYR A 445 -27.91 -11.80 -8.46
N VAL A 446 -27.75 -13.12 -8.42
CA VAL A 446 -27.39 -13.83 -7.18
C VAL A 446 -25.94 -13.55 -6.78
N LEU A 447 -25.01 -13.46 -7.74
CA LEU A 447 -23.63 -13.12 -7.46
C LEU A 447 -23.51 -11.73 -6.80
N LYS A 448 -24.30 -10.75 -7.24
CA LYS A 448 -24.36 -9.43 -6.60
C LYS A 448 -24.81 -9.54 -5.13
N ALA A 449 -25.81 -10.36 -4.83
CA ALA A 449 -26.26 -10.60 -3.46
C ALA A 449 -25.16 -11.25 -2.61
N VAL A 450 -24.50 -12.28 -3.13
CA VAL A 450 -23.37 -13.00 -2.49
C VAL A 450 -22.20 -12.06 -2.18
N LEU A 451 -21.78 -11.23 -3.15
CA LEU A 451 -20.70 -10.26 -2.94
C LEU A 451 -21.09 -9.16 -1.94
N THR A 452 -22.32 -8.64 -2.04
CA THR A 452 -22.83 -7.65 -1.08
C THR A 452 -22.83 -8.21 0.34
N ARG A 453 -23.34 -9.44 0.51
CA ARG A 453 -23.36 -10.15 1.79
C ARG A 453 -21.96 -10.40 2.35
N THR A 454 -21.01 -10.78 1.50
CA THR A 454 -19.60 -10.99 1.88
C THR A 454 -18.96 -9.70 2.35
N ILE A 455 -19.20 -8.59 1.66
CA ILE A 455 -18.73 -7.26 2.08
C ILE A 455 -19.37 -6.88 3.42
N SER A 456 -20.67 -7.16 3.60
CA SER A 456 -21.41 -6.91 4.85
C SER A 456 -20.94 -7.73 6.05
N ALA A 457 -20.30 -8.90 5.84
CA ALA A 457 -19.71 -9.67 6.92
C ALA A 457 -18.56 -8.93 7.63
N GLY A 458 -17.89 -7.99 6.93
CA GLY A 458 -16.99 -7.00 7.52
C GLY A 458 -15.55 -7.43 7.81
N ASP A 459 -15.15 -8.66 7.44
CA ASP A 459 -13.78 -9.16 7.61
C ASP A 459 -13.03 -9.26 6.27
N VAL A 460 -11.86 -8.62 6.21
CA VAL A 460 -11.00 -8.58 5.02
C VAL A 460 -10.52 -9.98 4.63
N SER A 461 -10.22 -10.85 5.61
CA SER A 461 -9.78 -12.22 5.31
C SER A 461 -10.89 -13.04 4.66
N THR A 462 -12.13 -12.88 5.16
CA THR A 462 -13.32 -13.53 4.61
C THR A 462 -13.62 -13.04 3.21
N VAL A 463 -13.50 -11.73 2.94
CA VAL A 463 -13.62 -11.17 1.58
C VAL A 463 -12.58 -11.80 0.64
N ALA A 464 -11.30 -11.85 1.03
CA ALA A 464 -10.25 -12.42 0.19
C ALA A 464 -10.50 -13.92 -0.12
N LYS A 465 -10.81 -14.70 0.92
CA LYS A 465 -11.11 -16.15 0.78
C LYS A 465 -12.35 -16.37 -0.09
N MET A 466 -13.41 -15.62 0.13
CA MET A 466 -14.65 -15.79 -0.63
C MET A 466 -14.48 -15.33 -2.08
N THR A 467 -13.79 -14.23 -2.33
CA THR A 467 -13.53 -13.72 -3.69
C THR A 467 -12.70 -14.72 -4.52
N THR A 468 -11.73 -15.37 -3.88
CA THR A 468 -10.99 -16.49 -4.50
C THR A 468 -11.92 -17.65 -4.84
N ARG A 469 -12.78 -18.09 -3.89
CA ARG A 469 -13.74 -19.18 -4.13
C ARG A 469 -14.77 -18.84 -5.21
N VAL A 470 -15.26 -17.60 -5.24
CA VAL A 470 -16.13 -17.08 -6.31
C VAL A 470 -15.41 -17.15 -7.65
N SER A 471 -14.14 -16.73 -7.72
CA SER A 471 -13.35 -16.81 -8.95
C SER A 471 -13.27 -18.24 -9.49
N ASP A 472 -12.97 -19.19 -8.60
CA ASP A 472 -12.85 -20.62 -8.97
C ASP A 472 -14.20 -21.21 -9.42
N ILE A 473 -15.29 -20.86 -8.73
CA ILE A 473 -16.65 -21.30 -9.10
C ILE A 473 -17.04 -20.72 -10.46
N LEU A 474 -16.83 -19.42 -10.69
CA LEU A 474 -17.17 -18.80 -11.97
C LEU A 474 -16.33 -19.37 -13.11
N ASP A 475 -15.04 -19.61 -12.90
CA ASP A 475 -14.18 -20.20 -13.94
C ASP A 475 -14.59 -21.64 -14.27
N ARG A 476 -14.82 -22.48 -13.24
CA ARG A 476 -15.10 -23.91 -13.42
C ARG A 476 -16.57 -24.22 -13.72
N ASP A 477 -17.47 -23.71 -12.89
CA ASP A 477 -18.88 -24.14 -12.87
C ASP A 477 -19.75 -23.30 -13.83
N LEU A 478 -19.36 -22.05 -14.15
CA LEU A 478 -20.00 -21.23 -15.18
C LEU A 478 -19.23 -21.29 -16.51
N GLY A 479 -17.97 -20.85 -16.52
CA GLY A 479 -17.13 -20.77 -17.72
C GLY A 479 -16.80 -22.16 -18.29
N GLY A 480 -16.41 -23.10 -17.45
CA GLY A 480 -16.09 -24.47 -17.84
C GLY A 480 -17.29 -25.22 -18.41
N VAL A 481 -18.49 -25.04 -17.85
CA VAL A 481 -19.73 -25.64 -18.38
C VAL A 481 -20.11 -25.03 -19.73
N LEU A 482 -20.04 -23.70 -19.88
CA LEU A 482 -20.28 -23.04 -21.17
C LEU A 482 -19.28 -23.48 -22.23
N LYS A 483 -17.99 -23.59 -21.88
CA LYS A 483 -16.95 -24.09 -22.78
C LYS A 483 -17.20 -25.54 -23.20
N SER A 484 -17.55 -26.41 -22.26
CA SER A 484 -17.94 -27.80 -22.56
C SER A 484 -19.17 -27.86 -23.46
N LYS A 485 -20.17 -27.00 -23.23
CA LYS A 485 -21.33 -26.89 -24.13
C LYS A 485 -20.90 -26.45 -25.54
N LEU A 486 -20.01 -25.47 -25.67
CA LEU A 486 -19.46 -25.01 -26.95
C LEU A 486 -18.71 -26.14 -27.70
N ASP A 487 -17.84 -26.87 -27.01
CA ASP A 487 -17.08 -27.98 -27.60
C ASP A 487 -17.99 -29.13 -28.06
N ASN A 488 -19.05 -29.41 -27.29
CA ASN A 488 -19.96 -30.51 -27.57
C ASN A 488 -21.00 -30.22 -28.66
N VAL A 489 -21.27 -28.95 -29.02
CA VAL A 489 -22.27 -28.60 -30.04
C VAL A 489 -22.07 -29.37 -31.35
N TYR A 490 -20.82 -29.53 -31.79
CA TYR A 490 -20.50 -30.19 -33.05
C TYR A 490 -20.17 -31.68 -32.93
N SER A 491 -20.07 -32.22 -31.71
CA SER A 491 -19.70 -33.62 -31.44
C SER A 491 -20.82 -34.64 -31.74
N GLY A 492 -22.08 -34.20 -31.79
CA GLY A 492 -23.28 -35.04 -31.97
C GLY A 492 -23.85 -35.12 -33.38
N LEU A 493 -23.19 -34.51 -34.38
CA LEU A 493 -23.68 -34.50 -35.77
C LEU A 493 -23.44 -35.86 -36.44
N VAL A 494 -24.45 -36.74 -36.36
CA VAL A 494 -24.52 -37.96 -37.19
C VAL A 494 -24.89 -37.55 -38.62
N PRO A 495 -24.17 -38.00 -39.66
CA PRO A 495 -24.51 -37.67 -41.04
C PRO A 495 -25.81 -38.38 -41.45
N SER A 496 -26.93 -37.66 -41.42
CA SER A 496 -28.22 -38.11 -41.93
C SER A 496 -28.96 -36.96 -42.64
N GLY A 497 -29.91 -37.30 -43.54
CA GLY A 497 -30.52 -36.40 -44.54
C GLY A 497 -31.24 -35.14 -44.05
N THR A 498 -31.35 -34.93 -42.73
CA THR A 498 -31.78 -33.67 -42.09
C THR A 498 -30.62 -32.71 -41.77
N ALA A 499 -29.42 -32.97 -42.29
CA ALA A 499 -28.17 -32.29 -41.97
C ALA A 499 -28.22 -30.76 -42.03
N VAL A 500 -28.88 -30.16 -43.04
CA VAL A 500 -28.90 -28.69 -43.23
C VAL A 500 -29.67 -27.96 -42.12
N LYS A 501 -30.77 -28.56 -41.62
CA LYS A 501 -31.56 -27.99 -40.53
C LYS A 501 -30.83 -28.15 -39.19
N ALA A 502 -30.26 -29.34 -38.96
CA ALA A 502 -29.48 -29.64 -37.76
C ALA A 502 -28.22 -28.77 -37.64
N GLU A 503 -27.55 -28.48 -38.76
CA GLU A 503 -26.37 -27.60 -38.81
C GLU A 503 -26.72 -26.15 -38.49
N LYS A 504 -27.87 -25.66 -38.99
CA LYS A 504 -28.37 -24.31 -38.66
C LYS A 504 -28.72 -24.18 -37.18
N GLU A 505 -29.40 -25.16 -36.61
CA GLU A 505 -29.76 -25.21 -35.18
C GLU A 505 -28.52 -25.30 -34.28
N SER A 506 -27.54 -26.13 -34.67
CA SER A 506 -26.25 -26.25 -33.96
C SER A 506 -25.49 -24.92 -33.98
N ARG A 507 -25.45 -24.24 -35.13
CA ARG A 507 -24.82 -22.92 -35.26
C ARG A 507 -25.50 -21.88 -34.37
N THR A 508 -26.83 -21.84 -34.34
CA THR A 508 -27.56 -20.91 -33.46
C THR A 508 -27.26 -21.19 -32.00
N ALA A 509 -27.23 -22.46 -31.57
CA ALA A 509 -26.90 -22.81 -30.20
C ALA A 509 -25.46 -22.42 -29.82
N PHE A 510 -24.49 -22.63 -30.72
CA PHE A 510 -23.10 -22.20 -30.49
C PHE A 510 -23.00 -20.68 -30.33
N VAL A 511 -23.64 -19.91 -31.22
CA VAL A 511 -23.63 -18.44 -31.15
C VAL A 511 -24.29 -17.95 -29.86
N THR A 512 -25.42 -18.54 -29.46
CA THR A 512 -26.08 -18.19 -28.19
C THR A 512 -25.16 -18.43 -26.99
N HIS A 513 -24.50 -19.60 -26.90
CA HIS A 513 -23.55 -19.85 -25.80
C HIS A 513 -22.33 -18.92 -25.82
N LEU A 514 -21.89 -18.50 -27.00
CA LEU A 514 -20.79 -17.53 -27.14
C LEU A 514 -21.21 -16.13 -26.68
N ASN A 515 -22.44 -15.74 -26.99
CA ASN A 515 -23.04 -14.49 -26.51
C ASN A 515 -23.28 -14.53 -25.00
N ASP A 516 -23.72 -15.66 -24.45
CA ASP A 516 -23.89 -15.84 -22.99
C ASP A 516 -22.56 -15.64 -22.26
N LEU A 517 -21.47 -16.18 -22.82
CA LEU A 517 -20.14 -16.06 -22.22
C LEU A 517 -19.60 -14.63 -22.29
N GLU A 518 -19.83 -13.91 -23.40
CA GLU A 518 -19.46 -12.51 -23.55
C GLU A 518 -20.30 -11.59 -22.65
N THR A 519 -21.62 -11.80 -22.62
CA THR A 519 -22.55 -11.10 -21.72
C THR A 519 -22.16 -11.33 -20.27
N SER A 520 -21.79 -12.57 -19.91
CA SER A 520 -21.29 -12.91 -18.57
C SER A 520 -19.99 -12.17 -18.24
N ALA A 521 -19.07 -12.02 -19.19
CA ALA A 521 -17.85 -11.25 -18.98
C ALA A 521 -18.14 -9.75 -18.76
N SER A 522 -19.06 -9.19 -19.54
CA SER A 522 -19.50 -7.79 -19.43
C SER A 522 -20.22 -7.51 -18.10
N HIS A 523 -21.15 -8.39 -17.71
CA HIS A 523 -21.87 -8.30 -16.44
C HIS A 523 -20.92 -8.43 -15.26
N LEU A 524 -19.95 -9.34 -15.31
CA LEU A 524 -18.93 -9.47 -14.27
C LEU A 524 -18.07 -8.20 -14.16
N GLU A 525 -17.60 -7.64 -15.28
CA GLU A 525 -16.79 -6.41 -15.29
C GLU A 525 -17.57 -5.23 -14.69
N ARG A 526 -18.85 -5.09 -15.06
CA ARG A 526 -19.73 -4.07 -14.48
C ARG A 526 -19.96 -4.31 -12.99
N LEU A 527 -20.23 -5.54 -12.58
CA LEU A 527 -20.45 -5.87 -11.17
C LEU A 527 -19.22 -5.57 -10.32
N ILE A 528 -18.01 -5.88 -10.79
CA ILE A 528 -16.76 -5.55 -10.10
C ILE A 528 -16.66 -4.03 -9.90
N ARG A 529 -16.89 -3.23 -10.95
CA ARG A 529 -16.88 -1.76 -10.84
C ARG A 529 -17.91 -1.26 -9.83
N ASP A 530 -19.13 -1.79 -9.87
CA ASP A 530 -20.22 -1.39 -8.96
C ASP A 530 -19.91 -1.76 -7.51
N MET A 531 -19.27 -2.91 -7.26
CA MET A 531 -18.90 -3.35 -5.91
C MET A 531 -17.71 -2.56 -5.35
N VAL A 532 -16.66 -2.32 -6.15
CA VAL A 532 -15.46 -1.56 -5.72
C VAL A 532 -15.81 -0.11 -5.32
N HIS A 533 -16.78 0.50 -6.01
CA HIS A 533 -17.24 1.86 -5.73
C HIS A 533 -18.51 1.90 -4.85
N SER A 534 -18.87 0.78 -4.21
CA SER A 534 -20.04 0.72 -3.34
C SER A 534 -19.83 1.54 -2.07
N ASN A 535 -20.84 2.34 -1.70
CA ASN A 535 -20.86 3.12 -0.45
C ASN A 535 -20.88 2.25 0.82
N ILE A 536 -21.10 0.94 0.68
CA ILE A 536 -21.11 -0.01 1.80
C ILE A 536 -19.69 -0.22 2.35
N ILE A 537 -18.66 -0.18 1.49
CA ILE A 537 -17.26 -0.42 1.90
C ILE A 537 -16.79 0.63 2.94
N PRO A 538 -16.87 1.95 2.69
CA PRO A 538 -16.44 2.94 3.68
C PRO A 538 -17.31 3.00 4.95
N GLN A 539 -18.50 2.38 4.95
CA GLN A 539 -19.36 2.29 6.13
C GLN A 539 -18.98 1.16 7.08
N ILE A 540 -18.34 0.10 6.57
CA ILE A 540 -18.08 -1.14 7.33
C ILE A 540 -16.57 -1.33 7.63
N TYR A 541 -15.70 -0.81 6.76
CA TYR A 541 -14.26 -0.99 6.87
C TYR A 541 -13.57 0.31 7.30
N SER A 542 -12.50 0.17 8.09
CA SER A 542 -11.63 1.29 8.47
C SER A 542 -10.85 1.82 7.25
N SER A 543 -10.44 3.09 7.28
CA SER A 543 -9.72 3.75 6.17
C SER A 543 -8.50 2.97 5.65
N ASN A 544 -7.81 2.21 6.51
CA ASN A 544 -6.66 1.38 6.15
C ASN A 544 -7.06 0.07 5.43
N ASP A 545 -8.26 -0.45 5.68
CA ASP A 545 -8.74 -1.74 5.16
C ASP A 545 -9.50 -1.60 3.84
N ILE A 546 -10.05 -0.42 3.55
CA ILE A 546 -10.74 -0.09 2.29
C ILE A 546 -9.92 -0.49 1.04
N PRO A 547 -8.64 -0.07 0.87
CA PRO A 547 -7.88 -0.40 -0.33
C PRO A 547 -7.63 -1.91 -0.46
N ASN A 548 -7.50 -2.63 0.65
CA ASN A 548 -7.31 -4.08 0.65
C ASN A 548 -8.57 -4.78 0.11
N VAL A 549 -9.76 -4.41 0.60
CA VAL A 549 -11.04 -4.95 0.11
C VAL A 549 -11.24 -4.65 -1.38
N GLN A 550 -10.94 -3.42 -1.82
CA GLN A 550 -11.06 -3.04 -3.23
C GLN A 550 -10.10 -3.82 -4.14
N THR A 551 -8.89 -4.09 -3.66
CA THR A 551 -7.90 -4.90 -4.38
C THR A 551 -8.37 -6.34 -4.52
N GLU A 552 -8.88 -6.94 -3.43
CA GLU A 552 -9.44 -8.29 -3.45
C GLU A 552 -10.61 -8.41 -4.43
N LEU A 553 -11.58 -7.49 -4.38
CA LEU A 553 -12.71 -7.47 -5.32
C LEU A 553 -12.26 -7.31 -6.78
N SER A 554 -11.21 -6.51 -7.02
CA SER A 554 -10.64 -6.31 -8.35
C SER A 554 -9.96 -7.55 -8.91
N SER A 555 -9.55 -8.51 -8.06
CA SER A 555 -8.94 -9.78 -8.51
C SER A 555 -9.88 -10.63 -9.36
N LEU A 556 -11.21 -10.46 -9.22
CA LEU A 556 -12.23 -11.10 -10.06
C LEU A 556 -12.07 -10.75 -11.56
N ALA A 557 -11.38 -9.65 -11.90
CA ALA A 557 -11.10 -9.26 -13.28
C ALA A 557 -10.27 -10.31 -14.04
N SER A 558 -9.54 -11.17 -13.32
CA SER A 558 -8.84 -12.32 -13.92
C SER A 558 -9.81 -13.29 -14.63
N VAL A 559 -11.00 -13.52 -14.05
CA VAL A 559 -12.04 -14.37 -14.66
C VAL A 559 -12.63 -13.72 -15.91
N VAL A 560 -12.82 -12.40 -15.92
CA VAL A 560 -13.26 -11.65 -17.11
C VAL A 560 -12.29 -11.88 -18.28
N THR A 561 -10.99 -11.88 -17.99
CA THR A 561 -9.94 -12.11 -19.00
C THR A 561 -9.99 -13.54 -19.54
N LYS A 562 -10.22 -14.54 -18.66
CA LYS A 562 -10.42 -15.95 -19.06
C LYS A 562 -11.66 -16.12 -19.95
N PHE A 563 -12.79 -15.53 -19.56
CA PHE A 563 -14.03 -15.58 -20.35
C PHE A 563 -13.84 -14.93 -21.73
N ARG A 564 -13.23 -13.74 -21.80
CA ARG A 564 -12.92 -13.08 -23.07
C ARG A 564 -11.97 -13.91 -23.95
N GLY A 565 -11.00 -14.59 -23.34
CA GLY A 565 -10.11 -15.52 -24.04
C GLY A 565 -10.87 -16.69 -24.67
N ALA A 566 -11.81 -17.29 -23.92
CA ALA A 566 -12.67 -18.36 -24.42
C ALA A 566 -13.65 -17.89 -25.51
N VAL A 567 -14.22 -16.69 -25.36
CA VAL A 567 -15.02 -16.04 -26.41
C VAL A 567 -14.21 -15.87 -27.70
N LYS A 568 -13.00 -15.30 -27.60
CA LYS A 568 -12.12 -15.11 -28.75
C LYS A 568 -11.84 -16.42 -29.48
N ALA A 569 -11.51 -17.48 -28.74
CA ALA A 569 -11.26 -18.81 -29.29
C ALA A 569 -12.52 -19.38 -29.98
N GLY A 570 -13.71 -19.19 -29.41
CA GLY A 570 -14.96 -19.63 -30.01
C GLY A 570 -15.31 -18.89 -31.31
N VAL A 571 -15.08 -17.57 -31.37
CA VAL A 571 -15.24 -16.80 -32.62
C VAL A 571 -14.23 -17.27 -33.67
N ASP A 572 -12.96 -17.46 -33.30
CA ASP A 572 -11.90 -17.94 -34.19
C ASP A 572 -12.24 -19.33 -34.78
N GLN A 573 -12.92 -20.19 -33.99
CA GLN A 573 -13.41 -21.49 -34.42
C GLN A 573 -14.52 -21.38 -35.47
N ILE A 574 -15.59 -20.60 -35.21
CA ILE A 574 -16.66 -20.36 -36.19
C ILE A 574 -16.08 -19.79 -37.48
N PHE A 575 -15.20 -18.79 -37.34
CA PHE A 575 -14.56 -18.14 -38.47
C PHE A 575 -13.77 -19.16 -39.32
N SER A 576 -12.95 -19.98 -38.68
CA SER A 576 -12.10 -20.98 -39.35
C SER A 576 -12.90 -22.06 -40.06
N GLN A 577 -14.05 -22.46 -39.52
CA GLN A 577 -14.88 -23.53 -40.08
C GLN A 577 -15.82 -23.02 -41.20
N LEU A 578 -16.50 -21.89 -41.00
CA LEU A 578 -17.60 -21.48 -41.88
C LEU A 578 -17.21 -20.40 -42.89
N VAL A 579 -16.31 -19.49 -42.52
CA VAL A 579 -16.04 -18.29 -43.32
C VAL A 579 -14.71 -18.41 -44.07
N ARG A 580 -13.66 -18.87 -43.39
CA ARG A 580 -12.31 -18.98 -43.95
C ARG A 580 -12.24 -19.77 -45.27
N PRO A 581 -12.94 -20.93 -45.44
CA PRO A 581 -12.93 -21.65 -46.71
C PRO A 581 -13.57 -20.86 -47.86
N ARG A 582 -14.57 -20.03 -47.55
CA ARG A 582 -15.34 -19.25 -48.53
C ARG A 582 -14.61 -17.98 -48.98
N ILE A 583 -13.71 -17.43 -48.15
CA ILE A 583 -12.95 -16.20 -48.49
C ILE A 583 -12.14 -16.36 -49.78
N ARG A 584 -11.47 -17.50 -49.99
CA ARG A 584 -10.68 -17.71 -51.21
C ARG A 584 -11.57 -17.69 -52.46
N GLN A 585 -12.72 -18.37 -52.38
CA GLN A 585 -13.69 -18.41 -53.47
C GLN A 585 -14.30 -17.02 -53.71
N PHE A 586 -14.63 -16.29 -52.64
CA PHE A 586 -15.10 -14.91 -52.73
C PHE A 586 -14.15 -14.00 -53.51
N VAL A 587 -12.84 -14.06 -53.24
CA VAL A 587 -11.84 -13.29 -53.99
C VAL A 587 -11.76 -13.72 -55.46
N THR A 588 -11.87 -15.02 -55.74
CA THR A 588 -11.90 -15.51 -57.14
C THR A 588 -13.15 -15.03 -57.88
N ASP A 589 -14.31 -15.08 -57.23
CA ASP A 589 -15.59 -14.65 -57.80
C ASP A 589 -15.65 -13.13 -58.01
N LEU A 590 -14.97 -12.36 -57.15
CA LEU A 590 -14.84 -10.90 -57.28
C LEU A 590 -14.28 -10.51 -58.65
N TYR A 591 -13.18 -11.16 -59.06
CA TYR A 591 -12.44 -10.86 -60.28
C TYR A 591 -12.78 -11.76 -61.48
N LYS A 592 -13.78 -12.63 -61.35
CA LYS A 592 -14.17 -13.55 -62.42
C LYS A 592 -14.55 -12.78 -63.70
N ASP A 593 -13.98 -13.15 -64.83
CA ASP A 593 -14.20 -12.50 -66.13
C ASP A 593 -13.90 -10.98 -66.13
N THR A 594 -13.07 -10.50 -65.20
CA THR A 594 -12.63 -9.10 -65.11
C THR A 594 -11.17 -9.00 -65.50
N SER A 595 -10.84 -8.09 -66.42
CA SER A 595 -9.46 -7.82 -66.84
C SER A 595 -9.14 -6.35 -66.59
N TYR A 596 -7.93 -6.08 -66.09
CA TYR A 596 -7.38 -4.72 -65.93
C TYR A 596 -6.46 -4.32 -67.09
N SER A 597 -6.43 -5.09 -68.18
CA SER A 597 -5.82 -4.67 -69.45
C SER A 597 -6.86 -3.93 -70.29
N LEU A 598 -7.10 -2.66 -69.97
CA LEU A 598 -8.22 -1.86 -70.50
C LEU A 598 -7.75 -0.88 -71.58
N THR A 599 -8.51 -0.79 -72.68
CA THR A 599 -8.55 0.32 -73.65
C THR A 599 -9.56 1.38 -73.22
N GLU A 600 -9.53 2.59 -73.81
CA GLU A 600 -10.47 3.68 -73.49
C GLU A 600 -11.95 3.27 -73.56
N ASP A 601 -12.37 2.59 -74.64
CA ASP A 601 -13.75 2.10 -74.79
C ASP A 601 -14.12 1.09 -73.69
N SER A 602 -13.20 0.17 -73.36
CA SER A 602 -13.43 -0.83 -72.31
C SER A 602 -13.42 -0.23 -70.90
N TYR A 603 -12.67 0.86 -70.69
CA TYR A 603 -12.65 1.60 -69.43
C TYR A 603 -13.99 2.30 -69.18
N ALA A 604 -14.55 2.97 -70.20
CA ALA A 604 -15.86 3.61 -70.09
C ALA A 604 -16.98 2.59 -69.76
N VAL A 605 -16.93 1.40 -70.36
CA VAL A 605 -17.85 0.29 -70.04
C VAL A 605 -17.65 -0.22 -68.60
N ALA A 606 -16.40 -0.41 -68.18
CA ALA A 606 -16.08 -0.86 -66.83
C ALA A 606 -16.53 0.15 -65.77
N GLU A 607 -16.37 1.44 -66.04
CA GLU A 607 -16.79 2.54 -65.18
C GLU A 607 -18.30 2.59 -64.99
N GLN A 608 -19.06 2.44 -66.09
CA GLN A 608 -20.52 2.45 -66.03
C GLN A 608 -21.10 1.22 -65.31
N GLN A 609 -20.48 0.05 -65.48
CA GLN A 609 -21.03 -1.19 -64.92
C GLN A 609 -20.68 -1.37 -63.43
N ASP A 610 -19.53 -0.88 -62.97
CA ASP A 610 -19.04 -0.92 -61.58
C ASP A 610 -19.14 -2.33 -60.96
N VAL A 611 -18.73 -3.33 -61.75
CA VAL A 611 -18.99 -4.76 -61.47
C VAL A 611 -18.27 -5.24 -60.21
N VAL A 612 -17.01 -4.84 -60.02
CA VAL A 612 -16.18 -5.26 -58.88
C VAL A 612 -16.77 -4.78 -57.57
N ARG A 613 -17.17 -3.51 -57.47
CA ARG A 613 -17.83 -2.96 -56.28
C ARG A 613 -19.13 -3.69 -55.96
N LYS A 614 -20.01 -3.89 -56.95
CA LYS A 614 -21.30 -4.59 -56.76
C LYS A 614 -21.10 -6.04 -56.30
N ARG A 615 -20.13 -6.74 -56.89
CA ARG A 615 -19.78 -8.12 -56.48
C ARG A 615 -19.15 -8.16 -55.10
N PHE A 616 -18.32 -7.18 -54.76
CA PHE A 616 -17.73 -7.05 -53.43
C PHE A 616 -18.81 -6.90 -52.36
N ILE A 617 -19.72 -5.94 -52.53
CA ILE A 617 -20.83 -5.71 -51.59
C ILE A 617 -21.67 -6.97 -51.42
N LYS A 618 -22.14 -7.55 -52.54
CA LYS A 618 -22.99 -8.75 -52.50
C LYS A 618 -22.28 -9.96 -51.87
N GLY A 619 -21.00 -10.15 -52.17
CA GLY A 619 -20.24 -11.27 -51.62
C GLY A 619 -19.85 -11.06 -50.17
N TRP A 620 -19.58 -9.82 -49.75
CA TRP A 620 -19.37 -9.46 -48.35
C TRP A 620 -20.62 -9.68 -47.52
N GLU A 621 -21.77 -9.15 -47.98
CA GLU A 621 -23.07 -9.39 -47.36
C GLU A 621 -23.33 -10.90 -47.23
N ALA A 622 -23.07 -11.69 -48.27
CA ALA A 622 -23.22 -13.16 -48.20
C ALA A 622 -22.24 -13.89 -47.24
N LEU A 623 -21.12 -13.27 -46.86
CA LEU A 623 -20.16 -13.80 -45.88
C LEU A 623 -20.55 -13.42 -44.45
N THR A 624 -21.08 -12.22 -44.24
CA THR A 624 -21.47 -11.71 -42.91
C THR A 624 -22.95 -11.91 -42.57
N ASP A 625 -23.76 -12.34 -43.54
CA ASP A 625 -25.19 -12.55 -43.40
C ASP A 625 -25.50 -13.50 -42.23
N GLY A 626 -26.47 -13.08 -41.42
CA GLY A 626 -26.90 -13.80 -40.22
C GLY A 626 -25.94 -13.75 -39.03
N PHE A 627 -24.69 -13.27 -39.16
CA PHE A 627 -23.77 -13.09 -38.01
C PHE A 627 -23.91 -11.73 -37.36
N GLN A 628 -24.21 -10.69 -38.15
CA GLN A 628 -24.37 -9.32 -37.65
C GLN A 628 -25.53 -9.20 -36.64
N ASP A 629 -26.65 -9.86 -36.89
CA ASP A 629 -27.83 -9.79 -36.02
C ASP A 629 -27.81 -10.82 -34.89
N THR A 630 -26.92 -11.82 -34.97
CA THR A 630 -26.88 -12.92 -33.98
C THR A 630 -25.73 -12.82 -33.00
N PHE A 631 -24.63 -12.12 -33.31
CA PHE A 631 -23.56 -11.90 -32.34
C PHE A 631 -23.82 -10.66 -31.48
N THR A 632 -23.29 -10.67 -30.26
CA THR A 632 -23.12 -9.41 -29.50
C THR A 632 -22.16 -8.47 -30.24
N GLU A 633 -22.27 -7.17 -29.97
CA GLU A 633 -21.45 -6.14 -30.60
C GLU A 633 -19.95 -6.45 -30.48
N PHE A 634 -19.52 -6.94 -29.30
CA PHE A 634 -18.15 -7.36 -29.05
C PHE A 634 -17.75 -8.56 -29.91
N ASN A 635 -18.59 -9.59 -29.96
CA ASN A 635 -18.36 -10.81 -30.75
C ASN A 635 -18.29 -10.49 -32.25
N TYR A 636 -19.24 -9.70 -32.75
CA TYR A 636 -19.29 -9.29 -34.16
C TYR A 636 -18.09 -8.42 -34.53
N ARG A 637 -17.67 -7.51 -33.64
CA ARG A 637 -16.47 -6.69 -33.85
C ARG A 637 -15.23 -7.57 -34.03
N HIS A 638 -15.00 -8.53 -33.14
CA HIS A 638 -13.86 -9.46 -33.27
C HIS A 638 -13.96 -10.29 -34.56
N PHE A 639 -15.14 -10.85 -34.83
CA PHE A 639 -15.41 -11.60 -36.07
C PHE A 639 -15.12 -10.78 -37.33
N PHE A 640 -15.64 -9.55 -37.42
CA PHE A 640 -15.45 -8.64 -38.55
C PHE A 640 -13.96 -8.42 -38.84
N PHE A 641 -13.16 -8.10 -37.82
CA PHE A 641 -11.74 -7.87 -37.99
C PHE A 641 -10.97 -9.14 -38.41
N LEU A 642 -11.37 -10.33 -37.95
CA LEU A 642 -10.80 -11.59 -38.46
C LEU A 642 -11.08 -11.80 -39.94
N VAL A 643 -12.32 -11.54 -40.39
CA VAL A 643 -12.70 -11.67 -41.80
C VAL A 643 -11.87 -10.72 -42.66
N VAL A 644 -11.77 -9.46 -42.25
CA VAL A 644 -10.93 -8.47 -42.94
C VAL A 644 -9.47 -8.90 -42.99
N ASP A 645 -8.88 -9.32 -41.86
CA ASP A 645 -7.46 -9.67 -41.77
C ASP A 645 -7.09 -10.85 -42.69
N VAL A 646 -7.98 -11.83 -42.79
CA VAL A 646 -7.77 -13.00 -43.66
C VAL A 646 -8.13 -12.71 -45.12
N LEU A 647 -9.05 -11.78 -45.39
CA LEU A 647 -9.43 -11.39 -46.75
C LEU A 647 -8.28 -10.74 -47.53
N VAL A 648 -7.46 -9.92 -46.87
CA VAL A 648 -6.41 -9.13 -47.53
C VAL A 648 -5.38 -10.02 -48.24
N ARG A 649 -4.98 -11.16 -47.67
CA ARG A 649 -3.90 -12.00 -48.25
C ARG A 649 -4.30 -12.70 -49.56
N PRO A 650 -5.43 -13.41 -49.67
CA PRO A 650 -5.87 -13.96 -50.95
C PRO A 650 -6.12 -12.87 -52.00
N TRP A 651 -6.60 -11.71 -51.56
CA TRP A 651 -6.81 -10.56 -52.43
C TRP A 651 -5.49 -10.05 -53.01
N GLU A 652 -4.47 -9.83 -52.17
CA GLU A 652 -3.11 -9.46 -52.61
C GLU A 652 -2.57 -10.45 -53.64
N LYS A 653 -2.69 -11.76 -53.37
CA LYS A 653 -2.23 -12.79 -54.32
C LYS A 653 -2.98 -12.76 -55.65
N GLN A 654 -4.28 -12.47 -55.64
CA GLN A 654 -5.08 -12.37 -56.85
C GLN A 654 -4.68 -11.14 -57.68
N VAL A 655 -4.45 -10.00 -57.03
CA VAL A 655 -3.95 -8.75 -57.66
C VAL A 655 -2.60 -8.98 -58.33
N LEU A 656 -1.67 -9.65 -57.64
CA LEU A 656 -0.34 -9.98 -58.18
C LEU A 656 -0.37 -10.97 -59.37
N SER A 657 -1.50 -11.63 -59.62
CA SER A 657 -1.65 -12.55 -60.76
C SER A 657 -2.18 -11.89 -62.04
N MET A 658 -2.62 -10.63 -61.95
CA MET A 658 -3.23 -9.88 -63.05
C MET A 658 -2.23 -8.96 -63.75
N ARG A 659 -2.60 -8.47 -64.94
CA ARG A 659 -1.83 -7.52 -65.75
C ARG A 659 -2.61 -6.21 -65.90
N TYR A 660 -1.91 -5.08 -65.85
CA TYR A 660 -2.52 -3.75 -65.72
C TYR A 660 -2.07 -2.80 -66.83
N THR A 661 -2.99 -2.14 -67.53
CA THR A 661 -2.68 -0.92 -68.30
C THR A 661 -2.74 0.31 -67.38
N GLU A 662 -2.31 1.50 -67.82
CA GLU A 662 -2.43 2.73 -67.02
C GLU A 662 -3.87 3.02 -66.58
N LEU A 663 -4.81 2.97 -67.54
CA LEU A 663 -6.26 3.08 -67.26
C LEU A 663 -6.75 1.94 -66.33
N GLY A 664 -6.17 0.75 -66.46
CA GLY A 664 -6.43 -0.38 -65.58
C GLY A 664 -5.96 -0.18 -64.14
N ALA A 665 -4.80 0.43 -63.94
CA ALA A 665 -4.25 0.75 -62.62
C ALA A 665 -5.10 1.81 -61.90
N ILE A 666 -5.56 2.84 -62.62
CA ILE A 666 -6.49 3.85 -62.10
C ILE A 666 -7.82 3.20 -61.71
N ARG A 667 -8.35 2.30 -62.55
CA ARG A 667 -9.60 1.58 -62.26
C ARG A 667 -9.48 0.70 -61.03
N PHE A 668 -8.37 -0.03 -60.90
CA PHE A 668 -8.10 -0.87 -59.73
C PHE A 668 -8.02 -0.02 -58.44
N ASP A 669 -7.36 1.13 -58.48
CA ASP A 669 -7.30 2.05 -57.34
C ASP A 669 -8.70 2.51 -56.89
N HIS A 670 -9.54 2.88 -57.86
CA HIS A 670 -10.93 3.23 -57.60
C HIS A 670 -11.71 2.06 -56.99
N ASP A 671 -11.62 0.86 -57.57
CA ASP A 671 -12.30 -0.34 -57.06
C ASP A 671 -11.87 -0.65 -55.61
N LEU A 672 -10.56 -0.60 -55.32
CA LEU A 672 -10.00 -0.82 -53.98
C LEU A 672 -10.51 0.24 -52.98
N ARG A 673 -10.50 1.53 -53.35
CA ARG A 673 -11.03 2.61 -52.51
C ARG A 673 -12.52 2.44 -52.24
N SER A 674 -13.29 2.02 -53.23
CA SER A 674 -14.74 1.81 -53.09
C SER A 674 -15.05 0.70 -52.10
N ALA A 675 -14.32 -0.41 -52.14
CA ALA A 675 -14.47 -1.53 -51.21
C ALA A 675 -14.04 -1.15 -49.79
N MET A 676 -12.92 -0.43 -49.63
CA MET A 676 -12.50 0.08 -48.32
C MET A 676 -13.52 1.05 -47.73
N THR A 677 -14.07 1.96 -48.55
CA THR A 677 -15.11 2.90 -48.11
C THR A 677 -16.36 2.17 -47.64
N PHE A 678 -16.76 1.13 -48.35
CA PHE A 678 -17.86 0.28 -47.93
C PHE A 678 -17.57 -0.42 -46.59
N LEU A 679 -16.42 -1.08 -46.42
CA LEU A 679 -16.05 -1.73 -45.15
C LEU A 679 -16.00 -0.74 -43.98
N SER A 680 -15.46 0.47 -44.22
CA SER A 680 -15.46 1.54 -43.22
C SER A 680 -16.88 2.01 -42.87
N SER A 681 -17.82 2.01 -43.82
CA SER A 681 -19.23 2.37 -43.56
C SER A 681 -20.00 1.30 -42.76
N GLN A 682 -19.54 0.05 -42.80
CA GLN A 682 -20.18 -1.08 -42.11
C GLN A 682 -19.82 -1.16 -40.62
N THR A 683 -18.87 -0.35 -40.13
CA THR A 683 -18.44 -0.40 -38.73
C THR A 683 -18.34 0.98 -38.10
N ILE A 684 -18.76 1.07 -36.84
CA ILE A 684 -18.65 2.29 -36.01
C ILE A 684 -17.33 2.26 -35.19
N PHE A 685 -16.65 1.12 -35.14
CA PHE A 685 -15.72 0.79 -34.05
C PHE A 685 -14.23 0.66 -34.45
N GLY A 686 -13.81 1.11 -35.64
CA GLY A 686 -12.38 1.19 -35.98
C GLY A 686 -12.05 1.45 -37.44
N ASP A 687 -10.81 1.85 -37.70
CA ASP A 687 -10.29 2.10 -39.04
C ASP A 687 -9.77 0.81 -39.69
N VAL A 688 -10.43 0.40 -40.76
CA VAL A 688 -10.07 -0.78 -41.56
C VAL A 688 -8.86 -0.49 -42.47
N ARG A 689 -8.51 0.78 -42.69
CA ARG A 689 -7.46 1.20 -43.63
C ARG A 689 -6.10 0.57 -43.36
N GLU A 690 -5.70 0.45 -42.10
CA GLU A 690 -4.37 -0.09 -41.75
C GLU A 690 -4.18 -1.53 -42.27
N LYS A 691 -5.25 -2.33 -42.28
CA LYS A 691 -5.22 -3.70 -42.79
C LYS A 691 -5.04 -3.76 -44.31
N PHE A 692 -5.51 -2.74 -45.03
CA PHE A 692 -5.39 -2.63 -46.48
C PHE A 692 -4.12 -1.90 -46.95
N GLN A 693 -3.26 -1.44 -46.04
CA GLN A 693 -2.09 -0.63 -46.38
C GLN A 693 -1.19 -1.27 -47.44
N ARG A 694 -0.97 -2.59 -47.40
CA ARG A 694 -0.18 -3.29 -48.44
C ARG A 694 -0.84 -3.22 -49.81
N LEU A 695 -2.16 -3.45 -49.89
CA LEU A 695 -2.93 -3.34 -51.14
C LEU A 695 -2.96 -1.90 -51.65
N GLN A 696 -3.04 -0.91 -50.77
CA GLN A 696 -2.93 0.50 -51.13
C GLN A 696 -1.55 0.82 -51.71
N GLN A 697 -0.47 0.34 -51.08
CA GLN A 697 0.90 0.50 -51.58
C GLN A 697 1.09 -0.18 -52.94
N ILE A 698 0.50 -1.37 -53.16
CA ILE A 698 0.47 -2.02 -54.48
C ILE A 698 -0.25 -1.13 -55.50
N SER A 699 -1.41 -0.59 -55.15
CA SER A 699 -2.16 0.34 -56.01
C SER A 699 -1.35 1.58 -56.37
N THR A 700 -0.63 2.17 -55.40
CA THR A 700 0.26 3.31 -55.63
C THR A 700 1.40 2.96 -56.60
N LEU A 701 2.06 1.82 -56.41
CA LEU A 701 3.14 1.37 -57.30
C LEU A 701 2.66 1.05 -58.72
N LEU A 702 1.44 0.55 -58.88
CA LEU A 702 0.84 0.30 -60.19
C LEU A 702 0.50 1.61 -60.95
N ASN A 703 0.28 2.70 -60.22
CA ASN A 703 -0.04 4.03 -60.77
C ASN A 703 1.18 4.97 -60.89
N LEU A 704 2.41 4.46 -60.71
CA LEU A 704 3.63 5.24 -60.96
C LEU A 704 3.73 5.67 -62.42
N ASP A 705 4.43 6.76 -62.74
CA ASP A 705 4.65 7.12 -64.13
C ASP A 705 5.69 6.19 -64.78
N MET A 706 5.59 5.92 -66.08
CA MET A 706 6.53 5.02 -66.79
C MET A 706 7.98 5.51 -66.78
N GLU A 707 8.20 6.80 -66.56
CA GLU A 707 9.51 7.46 -66.56
C GLU A 707 10.15 7.52 -65.16
N GLU A 708 9.43 7.15 -64.10
CA GLU A 708 9.94 7.19 -62.73
C GLU A 708 10.74 5.93 -62.37
N ASP A 709 11.94 6.10 -61.82
CA ASP A 709 12.72 4.98 -61.29
C ASP A 709 12.11 4.49 -59.97
N VAL A 710 11.76 3.20 -59.95
CA VAL A 710 11.13 2.53 -58.82
C VAL A 710 12.01 2.58 -57.58
N ASP A 711 13.33 2.45 -57.73
CA ASP A 711 14.26 2.46 -56.58
C ASP A 711 14.40 3.87 -55.99
N ASP A 712 14.36 4.90 -56.83
CA ASP A 712 14.37 6.30 -56.40
C ASP A 712 13.04 6.69 -55.76
N PHE A 713 11.89 6.31 -56.33
CA PHE A 713 10.58 6.56 -55.73
C PHE A 713 10.42 5.82 -54.39
N TYR A 714 10.86 4.57 -54.32
CA TYR A 714 10.78 3.76 -53.10
C TYR A 714 11.62 4.36 -51.96
N SER A 715 12.78 4.97 -52.26
CA SER A 715 13.66 5.58 -51.26
C SER A 715 13.34 7.04 -50.93
N SER A 716 12.74 7.81 -51.85
CA SER A 716 12.47 9.25 -51.70
C SER A 716 11.03 9.60 -51.29
N SER A 717 10.07 8.67 -51.42
CA SER A 717 8.63 8.91 -51.21
C SER A 717 8.19 9.23 -49.77
N GLY A 718 9.09 9.19 -48.79
CA GLY A 718 8.78 9.47 -47.37
C GLY A 718 7.74 8.52 -46.75
N THR A 719 7.34 7.47 -47.48
CA THR A 719 6.27 6.54 -47.11
C THR A 719 6.87 5.35 -46.36
N VAL A 720 6.22 4.92 -45.27
CA VAL A 720 6.61 3.71 -44.55
C VAL A 720 6.16 2.48 -45.34
N TRP A 721 7.04 1.95 -46.17
CA TRP A 721 6.79 0.77 -47.01
C TRP A 721 6.66 -0.51 -46.16
N LYS A 722 5.58 -1.26 -46.37
CA LYS A 722 5.40 -2.63 -45.84
C LYS A 722 5.84 -3.71 -46.83
N LEU A 723 6.01 -3.34 -48.09
CA LEU A 723 6.50 -4.20 -49.18
C LEU A 723 8.03 -4.08 -49.24
N ASN A 724 8.73 -5.13 -49.69
CA ASN A 724 10.17 -5.05 -49.91
C ASN A 724 10.50 -4.52 -51.32
N ALA A 725 11.70 -3.99 -51.55
CA ALA A 725 12.13 -3.45 -52.85
C ALA A 725 11.99 -4.46 -54.02
N ASN A 726 12.28 -5.75 -53.78
CA ASN A 726 12.09 -6.80 -54.78
C ASN A 726 10.60 -7.05 -55.11
N GLU A 727 9.72 -6.92 -54.11
CA GLU A 727 8.27 -7.02 -54.31
C GLU A 727 7.79 -5.81 -55.13
N ALA A 728 8.27 -4.61 -54.81
CA ALA A 728 7.94 -3.39 -55.55
C ALA A 728 8.31 -3.47 -57.04
N ARG A 729 9.52 -3.93 -57.36
CA ARG A 729 9.94 -4.18 -58.76
C ARG A 729 9.05 -5.23 -59.44
N SER A 730 8.69 -6.30 -58.73
CA SER A 730 7.82 -7.34 -59.26
C SER A 730 6.40 -6.83 -59.56
N ILE A 731 5.90 -5.90 -58.73
CA ILE A 731 4.59 -5.25 -58.90
C ILE A 731 4.59 -4.32 -60.12
N VAL A 732 5.62 -3.49 -60.29
CA VAL A 732 5.74 -2.60 -61.45
C VAL A 732 5.82 -3.40 -62.75
N ASN A 733 6.49 -4.55 -62.73
CA ASN A 733 6.55 -5.48 -63.88
C ASN A 733 5.20 -6.12 -64.26
N LEU A 734 4.13 -5.95 -63.47
CA LEU A 734 2.77 -6.38 -63.83
C LEU A 734 2.08 -5.43 -64.81
N ARG A 735 2.63 -4.24 -65.03
CA ARG A 735 2.13 -3.26 -66.00
C ARG A 735 2.38 -3.73 -67.43
N VAL A 736 1.43 -3.46 -68.31
CA VAL A 736 1.49 -3.69 -69.74
C VAL A 736 1.34 -2.32 -70.40
N GLY A 737 2.29 -2.02 -71.28
CA GLY A 737 2.64 -0.68 -71.79
C GLY A 737 1.49 0.23 -72.16
#